data_AF-A0A8E0UY24-F1
#
_entry.id   AF-A0A8E0UY24-F1
#
_cell.length_a   1.000
_cell.length_b   1.000
_cell.length_c   1.000
_cell.angle_alpha   90.00
_cell.angle_beta   90.00
_cell.angle_gamma   90.00
#
_symmetry.space_group_name_H-M   'P 1'
#
loop_
_entity.id
_entity.type
_entity.pdbx_description
1 polymer ?
#
loop_
_entity_poly.entity_id
_entity_poly.type
_entity_poly.pdbx_seq_one_letter_code
_entity_poly.pdbx_strand_id
1 'polypeptide(L)'
;MSAKAFAIIAGVGPGTGRSVAKRFAKTYPVVLLARNPANYEDVAREINSEGGKAIGVSADLSEAKSVQAAFKQINDMFGSIPLAAAVFNLGGGFVKRPFLELTEAEFEQGFITHGKGGFHFAKATLPLLLKSTELTSPPTLIFTGATASLKGGAGLATFAAGKFTLRALAQSLAREFGPQGVHVSHVIIDGMIDTPRTRQFVLEHPDAKLNPDAIAETYWNLHQQPRTAFSFEFELRPHLTEVENRVQMLEMALDRLFPAGEVDSVLRLVLNGDLPQDKGHTLQDCVEKTQHASDFSLSSTSEEAPSNNPLELSPAAQYNGVDTLLGVFGQPVRPDEIKSAKEDTRLVDCYFSTYHTMYPLVHEATFRSELENPTLRSNSSAWPILRDMVLAFGAWLSPEGPETYAKYNDRAKSHLKRVSIFTGANLSMVQALVLLSDFAQRQGSPDESQQYSGMAIQMAVNLNFYREPDQQSPPRSLLTQEMQRRVWWSVYCFGSCSAKMYGRPLLLPEDSLITVNLPSNINDSELTHSSRTWPAEADGPTIYSGLIQQSSYHRMANSLYRTILERPTVTSHEIHALKSKIDEWHNAFPYCTQHSGINPVPDWYIASRNRQMLCDRSLRLLIQRPLLLRWLKMKCHTTLEPVAEDPSAERQCRLEGLQFARVTIGIIADLIMSRQYSALTLPFVLYSLLHALLVPAIHLKADPSSLESISCLQDFETVRQVLLVIPVDKDALASSFLTVLDRLCSFANPDKLDAEVNHTNPETYSPYNFQLLSSNIFGNEEMKVLESAASKRPLAVNFSEWLQ
;
A
#
# COMPACT_ATOMS: atom_id res chain seq x y z
N MET A 1 -10.10 46.67 6.89
CA MET A 1 -8.65 46.51 6.66
C MET A 1 -8.44 46.41 5.15
N SER A 2 -7.47 47.14 4.57
CA SER A 2 -7.11 46.94 3.17
C SER A 2 -6.60 45.50 2.98
N ALA A 3 -7.08 44.79 1.96
CA ALA A 3 -6.65 43.41 1.69
C ALA A 3 -5.17 43.40 1.30
N LYS A 4 -4.35 42.62 2.01
CA LYS A 4 -2.90 42.54 1.78
C LYS A 4 -2.51 41.75 0.52
N ALA A 5 -3.38 40.85 0.07
CA ALA A 5 -3.24 40.07 -1.15
C ALA A 5 -4.62 39.52 -1.59
N PHE A 6 -4.73 39.01 -2.81
CA PHE A 6 -5.94 38.35 -3.33
C PHE A 6 -5.60 36.97 -3.94
N ALA A 7 -6.61 36.16 -4.24
CA ALA A 7 -6.46 34.88 -4.92
C ALA A 7 -7.40 34.73 -6.13
N ILE A 8 -7.01 33.91 -7.11
CA ILE A 8 -7.80 33.62 -8.31
C ILE A 8 -8.11 32.12 -8.36
N ILE A 9 -9.38 31.75 -8.39
CA ILE A 9 -9.83 30.36 -8.53
C ILE A 9 -10.51 30.20 -9.88
N ALA A 10 -9.92 29.40 -10.77
CA ALA A 10 -10.46 29.08 -12.08
C ALA A 10 -11.16 27.73 -12.11
N GLY A 11 -12.32 27.67 -12.78
CA GLY A 11 -13.17 26.49 -12.83
C GLY A 11 -14.09 26.38 -11.61
N VAL A 12 -14.67 27.50 -11.21
CA VAL A 12 -15.66 27.55 -10.13
C VAL A 12 -17.00 26.98 -10.60
N GLY A 13 -17.64 26.22 -9.71
CA GLY A 13 -18.90 25.50 -9.90
C GLY A 13 -19.24 24.72 -8.63
N PRO A 14 -20.30 23.90 -8.60
CA PRO A 14 -20.86 23.34 -7.37
C PRO A 14 -20.02 22.22 -6.69
N GLY A 15 -18.75 22.04 -7.08
CA GLY A 15 -17.84 21.02 -6.54
C GLY A 15 -16.54 21.64 -5.99
N THR A 16 -15.39 21.01 -6.28
CA THR A 16 -14.06 21.41 -5.76
C THR A 16 -13.76 22.90 -5.88
N GLY A 17 -14.13 23.55 -6.99
CA GLY A 17 -13.90 24.98 -7.19
C GLY A 17 -14.61 25.86 -6.15
N ARG A 18 -15.82 25.49 -5.71
CA ARG A 18 -16.55 26.18 -4.64
C ARG A 18 -15.83 26.01 -3.30
N SER A 19 -15.47 24.79 -2.93
CA SER A 19 -14.76 24.51 -1.67
C SER A 19 -13.42 25.23 -1.58
N VAL A 20 -12.64 25.22 -2.67
CA VAL A 20 -11.38 25.98 -2.76
C VAL A 20 -11.64 27.48 -2.62
N ALA A 21 -12.64 28.02 -3.32
CA ALA A 21 -13.00 29.44 -3.21
C ALA A 21 -13.40 29.83 -1.79
N LYS A 22 -14.28 29.07 -1.13
CA LYS A 22 -14.67 29.30 0.27
C LYS A 22 -13.46 29.24 1.20
N ARG A 23 -12.57 28.28 0.98
CA ARG A 23 -11.40 28.09 1.85
C ARG A 23 -10.40 29.25 1.75
N PHE A 24 -10.11 29.72 0.55
CA PHE A 24 -9.22 30.86 0.32
C PHE A 24 -9.89 32.19 0.73
N ALA A 25 -11.21 32.30 0.60
CA ALA A 25 -11.98 33.49 0.99
C ALA A 25 -11.93 33.82 2.49
N LYS A 26 -11.60 32.82 3.33
CA LYS A 26 -11.34 33.04 4.77
C LYS A 26 -10.14 33.95 5.02
N THR A 27 -9.20 34.05 4.07
CA THR A 27 -7.95 34.83 4.22
C THR A 27 -7.81 35.94 3.18
N TYR A 28 -8.24 35.70 1.93
CA TYR A 28 -8.04 36.60 0.81
C TYR A 28 -9.36 36.95 0.12
N PRO A 29 -9.52 38.16 -0.44
CA PRO A 29 -10.50 38.35 -1.50
C PRO A 29 -10.24 37.37 -2.65
N VAL A 30 -11.29 36.73 -3.16
CA VAL A 30 -11.18 35.73 -4.23
C VAL A 30 -11.85 36.22 -5.52
N VAL A 31 -11.15 36.04 -6.63
CA VAL A 31 -11.72 36.18 -7.98
C VAL A 31 -12.12 34.79 -8.47
N LEU A 32 -13.38 34.64 -8.86
CA LEU A 32 -13.97 33.39 -9.33
C LEU A 32 -14.07 33.43 -10.86
N LEU A 33 -13.31 32.58 -11.55
CA LEU A 33 -13.36 32.47 -13.01
C LEU A 33 -14.18 31.26 -13.44
N ALA A 34 -15.24 31.52 -14.22
CA ALA A 34 -15.97 30.51 -14.98
C ALA A 34 -16.54 31.12 -16.25
N ARG A 35 -16.91 30.30 -17.24
CA ARG A 35 -17.50 30.79 -18.50
C ARG A 35 -18.88 31.42 -18.30
N ASN A 36 -19.71 30.74 -17.51
CA ASN A 36 -21.11 31.13 -17.27
C ASN A 36 -21.22 31.74 -15.87
N PRO A 37 -21.82 32.95 -15.74
CA PRO A 37 -22.01 33.60 -14.44
C PRO A 37 -22.75 32.74 -13.41
N ALA A 38 -23.73 31.96 -13.86
CA ALA A 38 -24.50 31.05 -13.01
C ALA A 38 -23.64 30.02 -12.23
N ASN A 39 -22.38 29.79 -12.62
CA ASN A 39 -21.47 28.88 -11.90
C ASN A 39 -20.71 29.54 -10.74
N TYR A 40 -20.66 30.88 -10.67
CA TYR A 40 -19.94 31.61 -9.62
C TYR A 40 -20.80 32.60 -8.83
N GLU A 41 -21.97 33.01 -9.33
CA GLU A 41 -22.81 34.03 -8.67
C GLU A 41 -23.33 33.59 -7.30
N ASP A 42 -23.73 32.33 -7.19
CA ASP A 42 -24.20 31.73 -5.94
C ASP A 42 -23.05 31.58 -4.94
N VAL A 43 -21.89 31.10 -5.40
CA VAL A 43 -20.66 30.98 -4.60
C VAL A 43 -20.18 32.34 -4.12
N ALA A 44 -20.20 33.36 -4.99
CA ALA A 44 -19.83 34.72 -4.62
C ALA A 44 -20.79 35.29 -3.56
N ARG A 45 -22.10 35.10 -3.75
CA ARG A 45 -23.12 35.56 -2.79
C ARG A 45 -22.94 34.90 -1.42
N GLU A 46 -22.71 33.58 -1.40
CA GLU A 46 -22.45 32.83 -0.18
C GLU A 46 -21.21 33.36 0.55
N ILE A 47 -20.06 33.43 -0.13
CA ILE A 47 -18.81 33.93 0.45
C ILE A 47 -18.97 35.35 1.01
N ASN A 48 -19.63 36.23 0.25
CA ASN A 48 -19.87 37.62 0.67
C ASN A 48 -20.80 37.69 1.89
N SER A 49 -21.80 36.79 1.99
CA SER A 49 -22.70 36.73 3.15
C SER A 49 -22.03 36.17 4.41
N GLU A 50 -21.03 35.30 4.25
CA GLU A 50 -20.20 34.76 5.34
C GLU A 50 -19.08 35.73 5.78
N GLY A 51 -19.06 36.96 5.25
CA GLY A 51 -18.09 38.02 5.61
C GLY A 51 -16.78 38.00 4.83
N GLY A 52 -16.63 37.08 3.86
CA GLY A 52 -15.53 37.09 2.89
C GLY A 52 -15.75 38.12 1.78
N LYS A 53 -14.84 38.15 0.80
CA LYS A 53 -14.99 38.96 -0.42
C LYS A 53 -14.76 38.11 -1.66
N ALA A 54 -15.79 37.95 -2.49
CA ALA A 54 -15.73 37.21 -3.75
C ALA A 54 -16.30 38.02 -4.91
N ILE A 55 -15.60 37.99 -6.04
CA ILE A 55 -16.01 38.66 -7.29
C ILE A 55 -15.92 37.65 -8.42
N GLY A 56 -17.02 37.48 -9.15
CA GLY A 56 -17.07 36.66 -10.35
C GLY A 56 -16.61 37.40 -11.60
N VAL A 57 -15.82 36.75 -12.44
CA VAL A 57 -15.41 37.27 -13.76
C VAL A 57 -15.59 36.16 -14.80
N SER A 58 -16.35 36.47 -15.86
CA SER A 58 -16.59 35.53 -16.94
C SER A 58 -15.34 35.37 -17.82
N ALA A 59 -14.84 34.14 -17.95
CA ALA A 59 -13.67 33.85 -18.76
C ALA A 59 -13.74 32.44 -19.37
N ASP A 60 -13.49 32.35 -20.68
CA ASP A 60 -13.14 31.09 -21.34
C ASP A 60 -11.63 30.98 -21.45
N LEU A 61 -11.05 30.06 -20.66
CA LEU A 61 -9.61 29.90 -20.59
C LEU A 61 -9.03 29.26 -21.86
N SER A 62 -9.82 28.60 -22.71
CA SER A 62 -9.30 28.10 -24.01
C SER A 62 -9.09 29.20 -25.05
N GLU A 63 -9.61 30.42 -24.80
CA GLU A 63 -9.60 31.55 -25.72
C GLU A 63 -8.75 32.71 -25.21
N ALA A 64 -7.62 32.97 -25.89
CA ALA A 64 -6.64 33.98 -25.46
C ALA A 64 -7.26 35.39 -25.29
N LYS A 65 -8.16 35.80 -26.19
CA LYS A 65 -8.86 37.10 -26.10
C LYS A 65 -9.77 37.19 -24.87
N SER A 66 -10.43 36.09 -24.51
CA SER A 66 -11.29 36.03 -23.32
C SER A 66 -10.45 36.15 -22.06
N VAL A 67 -9.32 35.43 -21.98
CA VAL A 67 -8.38 35.55 -20.86
C VAL A 67 -7.82 36.96 -20.73
N GLN A 68 -7.42 37.60 -21.84
CA GLN A 68 -6.94 38.98 -21.83
C GLN A 68 -7.97 39.96 -21.29
N ALA A 69 -9.24 39.85 -21.72
CA ALA A 69 -10.32 40.70 -21.23
C ALA A 69 -10.58 40.50 -19.73
N ALA A 70 -10.62 39.25 -19.27
CA ALA A 70 -10.81 38.92 -17.86
C ALA A 70 -9.67 39.47 -16.99
N PHE A 71 -8.41 39.28 -17.40
CA PHE A 71 -7.26 39.76 -16.64
C PHE A 71 -7.10 41.29 -16.70
N LYS A 72 -7.58 41.96 -17.75
CA LYS A 72 -7.72 43.42 -17.76
C LYS A 72 -8.67 43.87 -16.64
N GLN A 73 -9.85 43.26 -16.55
CA GLN A 73 -10.82 43.57 -15.49
C GLN A 73 -10.26 43.28 -14.09
N ILE A 74 -9.56 42.16 -13.90
CA ILE A 74 -8.89 41.83 -12.63
C ILE A 74 -7.83 42.89 -12.29
N ASN A 75 -7.03 43.32 -13.26
CA ASN A 75 -6.02 44.35 -13.05
C ASN A 75 -6.64 45.71 -12.71
N ASP A 76 -7.76 46.07 -13.32
CA ASP A 76 -8.48 47.31 -12.98
C ASP A 76 -9.01 47.30 -11.53
N MET A 77 -9.32 46.11 -10.98
CA MET A 77 -9.81 45.94 -9.61
C MET A 77 -8.70 45.73 -8.56
N PHE A 78 -7.62 45.02 -8.92
CA PHE A 78 -6.61 44.50 -7.99
C PHE A 78 -5.17 44.83 -8.40
N GLY A 79 -4.93 45.66 -9.41
CA GLY A 79 -3.59 45.88 -9.99
C GLY A 79 -2.51 46.38 -9.02
N SER A 80 -2.90 46.97 -7.89
CA SER A 80 -2.00 47.38 -6.80
C SER A 80 -1.88 46.38 -5.65
N ILE A 81 -2.63 45.27 -5.69
CA ILE A 81 -2.71 44.26 -4.64
C ILE A 81 -1.95 43.00 -5.11
N PRO A 82 -1.03 42.44 -4.31
CA PRO A 82 -0.32 41.20 -4.63
C PRO A 82 -1.25 40.00 -4.86
N LEU A 83 -0.92 39.14 -5.82
CA LEU A 83 -1.59 37.86 -6.04
C LEU A 83 -0.92 36.79 -5.18
N ALA A 84 -1.64 36.29 -4.16
CA ALA A 84 -1.13 35.24 -3.27
C ALA A 84 -1.26 33.84 -3.88
N ALA A 85 -2.36 33.54 -4.55
CA ALA A 85 -2.60 32.21 -5.11
C ALA A 85 -3.43 32.22 -6.38
N ALA A 86 -3.11 31.32 -7.31
CA ALA A 86 -3.87 31.04 -8.50
C ALA A 86 -4.12 29.53 -8.61
N VAL A 87 -5.38 29.11 -8.72
CA VAL A 87 -5.76 27.69 -8.82
C VAL A 87 -6.46 27.43 -10.14
N PHE A 88 -5.93 26.50 -10.92
CA PHE A 88 -6.50 26.00 -12.17
C PHE A 88 -7.22 24.68 -11.93
N ASN A 89 -8.53 24.76 -11.68
CA ASN A 89 -9.42 23.62 -11.40
C ASN A 89 -10.52 23.50 -12.48
N LEU A 90 -10.14 23.39 -13.75
CA LEU A 90 -11.15 23.23 -14.80
C LEU A 90 -11.77 21.83 -14.82
N GLY A 91 -13.09 21.78 -14.66
CA GLY A 91 -13.93 20.65 -15.05
C GLY A 91 -14.22 20.71 -16.55
N GLY A 92 -13.57 19.86 -17.33
CA GLY A 92 -13.62 19.92 -18.78
C GLY A 92 -13.89 18.55 -19.42
N GLY A 93 -15.08 18.39 -20.00
CA GLY A 93 -15.45 17.38 -20.99
C GLY A 93 -14.92 15.97 -20.74
N PHE A 94 -15.46 15.26 -19.75
CA PHE A 94 -15.21 13.83 -19.62
C PHE A 94 -15.87 13.09 -20.79
N VAL A 95 -15.09 12.76 -21.81
CA VAL A 95 -15.50 11.95 -22.95
C VAL A 95 -14.97 10.55 -22.73
N LYS A 96 -15.89 9.57 -22.62
CA LYS A 96 -15.57 8.15 -22.62
C LYS A 96 -16.11 7.53 -23.91
N ARG A 97 -15.23 7.09 -24.81
CA ARG A 97 -15.59 6.60 -26.14
C ARG A 97 -14.65 5.48 -26.59
N PRO A 98 -15.13 4.41 -27.26
CA PRO A 98 -14.25 3.50 -28.00
C PRO A 98 -13.36 4.27 -28.97
N PHE A 99 -12.08 3.88 -29.09
CA PHE A 99 -11.11 4.68 -29.85
C PHE A 99 -11.50 4.88 -31.33
N LEU A 100 -12.04 3.84 -31.98
CA LEU A 100 -12.46 3.91 -33.39
C LEU A 100 -13.69 4.78 -33.64
N GLU A 101 -14.44 5.12 -32.59
CA GLU A 101 -15.61 6.01 -32.65
C GLU A 101 -15.28 7.44 -32.21
N LEU A 102 -14.05 7.68 -31.73
CA LEU A 102 -13.62 8.98 -31.25
C LEU A 102 -13.33 9.90 -32.43
N THR A 103 -14.05 11.01 -32.53
CA THR A 103 -13.77 12.01 -33.56
C THR A 103 -12.54 12.84 -33.21
N GLU A 104 -11.87 13.38 -34.23
CA GLU A 104 -10.72 14.28 -34.04
C GLU A 104 -11.08 15.49 -33.17
N ALA A 105 -12.23 16.13 -33.42
CA ALA A 105 -12.70 17.27 -32.63
C ALA A 105 -12.93 16.91 -31.14
N GLU A 106 -13.49 15.73 -30.86
CA GLU A 106 -13.65 15.25 -29.48
C GLU A 106 -12.29 14.96 -28.82
N PHE A 107 -11.30 14.47 -29.57
CA PHE A 107 -9.95 14.26 -29.06
C PHE A 107 -9.25 15.59 -28.75
N GLU A 108 -9.27 16.53 -29.70
CA GLU A 108 -8.67 17.87 -29.56
C GLU A 108 -9.25 18.66 -28.38
N GLN A 109 -10.54 18.51 -28.09
CA GLN A 109 -11.19 19.23 -27.01
C GLN A 109 -10.52 18.99 -25.64
N GLY A 110 -9.96 17.81 -25.40
CA GLY A 110 -9.21 17.49 -24.19
C GLY A 110 -7.96 18.35 -24.03
N PHE A 111 -7.18 18.49 -25.11
CA PHE A 111 -6.00 19.36 -25.17
C PHE A 111 -6.39 20.83 -25.07
N ILE A 112 -7.42 21.28 -25.81
CA ILE A 112 -7.89 22.67 -25.78
C ILE A 112 -8.30 23.09 -24.36
N THR A 113 -9.03 22.22 -23.65
CA THR A 113 -9.57 22.56 -22.33
C THR A 113 -8.50 22.52 -21.24
N HIS A 114 -7.72 21.44 -21.17
CA HIS A 114 -6.75 21.25 -20.07
C HIS A 114 -5.37 21.82 -20.43
N GLY A 115 -4.85 21.50 -21.62
CA GLY A 115 -3.53 21.95 -22.07
C GLY A 115 -3.50 23.44 -22.40
N LYS A 116 -4.21 23.86 -23.46
CA LYS A 116 -4.24 25.26 -23.92
C LYS A 116 -4.83 26.19 -22.85
N GLY A 117 -5.88 25.76 -22.16
CA GLY A 117 -6.45 26.47 -21.02
C GLY A 117 -5.46 26.68 -19.87
N GLY A 118 -4.73 25.63 -19.49
CA GLY A 118 -3.70 25.71 -18.45
C GLY A 118 -2.57 26.66 -18.84
N PHE A 119 -2.16 26.63 -20.11
CA PHE A 119 -1.14 27.53 -20.66
C PHE A 119 -1.58 29.00 -20.58
N HIS A 120 -2.77 29.35 -21.07
CA HIS A 120 -3.25 30.73 -21.01
C HIS A 120 -3.37 31.24 -19.57
N PHE A 121 -3.90 30.42 -18.67
CA PHE A 121 -4.04 30.78 -17.27
C PHE A 121 -2.68 31.02 -16.60
N ALA A 122 -1.72 30.12 -16.81
CA ALA A 122 -0.36 30.28 -16.30
C ALA A 122 0.29 31.56 -16.84
N LYS A 123 0.17 31.80 -18.15
CA LYS A 123 0.76 32.97 -18.82
C LYS A 123 0.21 34.30 -18.26
N ALA A 124 -1.06 34.32 -17.87
CA ALA A 124 -1.71 35.49 -17.29
C ALA A 124 -1.42 35.69 -15.79
N THR A 125 -1.24 34.61 -15.03
CA THR A 125 -1.06 34.65 -13.57
C THR A 125 0.39 34.77 -13.12
N LEU A 126 1.33 34.11 -13.80
CA LEU A 126 2.75 34.09 -13.41
C LEU A 126 3.38 35.48 -13.26
N PRO A 127 3.14 36.46 -14.15
CA PRO A 127 3.69 37.81 -13.98
C PRO A 127 3.21 38.50 -12.69
N LEU A 128 2.01 38.17 -12.21
CA LEU A 128 1.46 38.72 -10.96
C LEU A 128 2.03 37.99 -9.73
N LEU A 129 2.19 36.67 -9.83
CA LEU A 129 2.81 35.85 -8.78
C LEU A 129 4.27 36.23 -8.54
N LEU A 130 5.05 36.45 -9.62
CA LEU A 130 6.45 36.87 -9.54
C LEU A 130 6.65 38.23 -8.85
N LYS A 131 5.66 39.12 -8.94
CA LYS A 131 5.66 40.42 -8.24
C LYS A 131 5.28 40.29 -6.76
N SER A 132 4.83 39.11 -6.32
CA SER A 132 4.23 38.87 -5.01
C SER A 132 5.11 37.96 -4.14
N THR A 133 6.39 37.80 -4.48
CA THR A 133 7.32 36.91 -3.77
C THR A 133 7.53 37.33 -2.32
N GLU A 134 7.53 38.64 -2.02
CA GLU A 134 7.74 39.18 -0.67
C GLU A 134 6.60 38.90 0.34
N LEU A 135 5.54 38.20 -0.08
CA LEU A 135 4.47 37.77 0.82
C LEU A 135 4.96 36.73 1.84
N THR A 136 4.33 36.71 3.02
CA THR A 136 4.64 35.75 4.09
C THR A 136 4.42 34.31 3.64
N SER A 137 3.28 34.05 2.98
CA SER A 137 3.05 32.81 2.24
C SER A 137 3.55 33.00 0.82
N PRO A 138 4.26 32.02 0.25
CA PRO A 138 4.77 32.13 -1.10
C PRO A 138 3.64 32.25 -2.12
N PRO A 139 3.85 33.01 -3.22
CA PRO A 139 2.88 33.05 -4.30
C PRO A 139 2.77 31.68 -4.97
N THR A 140 1.56 31.13 -5.03
CA THR A 140 1.33 29.73 -5.45
C THR A 140 0.47 29.61 -6.71
N LEU A 141 0.88 28.74 -7.63
CA LEU A 141 0.11 28.31 -8.79
C LEU A 141 -0.19 26.80 -8.68
N ILE A 142 -1.46 26.43 -8.58
CA ILE A 142 -1.89 25.03 -8.43
C ILE A 142 -2.64 24.58 -9.67
N PHE A 143 -2.27 23.43 -10.23
CA PHE A 143 -3.00 22.75 -11.30
C PHE A 143 -3.68 21.49 -10.77
N THR A 144 -4.98 21.33 -11.05
CA THR A 144 -5.73 20.13 -10.71
C THR A 144 -5.60 19.06 -11.79
N GLY A 145 -4.85 18.01 -11.49
CA GLY A 145 -4.71 16.78 -12.27
C GLY A 145 -5.80 15.76 -11.99
N ALA A 146 -5.59 14.53 -12.47
CA ALA A 146 -6.41 13.36 -12.19
C ALA A 146 -5.55 12.09 -12.35
N THR A 147 -6.09 10.91 -12.02
CA THR A 147 -5.45 9.62 -12.36
C THR A 147 -4.99 9.54 -13.82
N ALA A 148 -5.76 10.17 -14.70
CA ALA A 148 -5.50 10.26 -16.14
C ALA A 148 -4.23 11.06 -16.50
N SER A 149 -3.61 11.76 -15.54
CA SER A 149 -2.29 12.38 -15.67
C SER A 149 -1.14 11.37 -15.59
N LEU A 150 -1.40 10.16 -15.07
CA LEU A 150 -0.41 9.09 -14.88
C LEU A 150 -0.64 7.89 -15.80
N LYS A 151 -1.90 7.58 -16.14
CA LYS A 151 -2.26 6.44 -16.99
C LYS A 151 -3.43 6.75 -17.93
N GLY A 152 -3.37 6.25 -19.16
CA GLY A 152 -4.49 6.29 -20.10
C GLY A 152 -5.43 5.09 -19.89
N GLY A 153 -6.66 5.35 -19.41
CA GLY A 153 -7.69 4.31 -19.29
C GLY A 153 -8.35 4.00 -20.64
N ALA A 154 -8.85 2.77 -20.81
CA ALA A 154 -9.59 2.38 -22.00
C ALA A 154 -10.79 3.31 -22.22
N GLY A 155 -10.86 3.89 -23.42
CA GLY A 155 -11.87 4.84 -23.84
C GLY A 155 -11.74 6.26 -23.28
N LEU A 156 -10.64 6.60 -22.59
CA LEU A 156 -10.41 7.92 -21.99
C LEU A 156 -9.30 8.73 -22.70
N ALA A 157 -9.05 8.44 -23.98
CA ALA A 157 -7.94 9.03 -24.74
C ALA A 157 -7.92 10.56 -24.69
N THR A 158 -9.07 11.22 -24.91
CA THR A 158 -9.23 12.68 -24.82
C THR A 158 -8.84 13.22 -23.44
N PHE A 159 -9.38 12.62 -22.37
CA PHE A 159 -9.17 13.12 -21.01
C PHE A 159 -7.73 12.91 -20.55
N ALA A 160 -7.15 11.74 -20.87
CA ALA A 160 -5.75 11.43 -20.59
C ALA A 160 -4.81 12.40 -21.32
N ALA A 161 -4.97 12.59 -22.64
CA ALA A 161 -4.11 13.50 -23.41
C ALA A 161 -4.06 14.91 -22.80
N GLY A 162 -5.22 15.46 -22.44
CA GLY A 162 -5.32 16.75 -21.77
C GLY A 162 -4.63 16.80 -20.40
N LYS A 163 -4.81 15.77 -19.56
CA LYS A 163 -4.25 15.69 -18.20
C LYS A 163 -2.75 15.40 -18.17
N PHE A 164 -2.22 14.63 -19.11
CA PHE A 164 -0.77 14.47 -19.33
C PHE A 164 -0.13 15.80 -19.75
N THR A 165 -0.76 16.52 -20.68
CA THR A 165 -0.28 17.83 -21.15
C THR A 165 -0.21 18.83 -19.99
N LEU A 166 -1.27 18.89 -19.17
CA LEU A 166 -1.32 19.77 -18.01
C LEU A 166 -0.23 19.47 -16.99
N ARG A 167 0.02 18.18 -16.72
CA ARG A 167 1.10 17.73 -15.83
C ARG A 167 2.47 18.14 -16.36
N ALA A 168 2.73 17.93 -17.65
CA ALA A 168 3.98 18.31 -18.29
C ALA A 168 4.23 19.84 -18.23
N LEU A 169 3.18 20.63 -18.49
CA LEU A 169 3.23 22.09 -18.34
C LEU A 169 3.58 22.49 -16.91
N ALA A 170 2.84 21.97 -15.92
CA ALA A 170 3.08 22.28 -14.51
C ALA A 170 4.52 21.95 -14.08
N GLN A 171 5.06 20.81 -14.53
CA GLN A 171 6.42 20.38 -14.23
C GLN A 171 7.48 21.34 -14.80
N SER A 172 7.26 21.81 -16.03
CA SER A 172 8.15 22.80 -16.66
C SER A 172 8.13 24.12 -15.88
N LEU A 173 6.94 24.62 -15.55
CA LEU A 173 6.77 25.88 -14.81
C LEU A 173 7.35 25.81 -13.39
N ALA A 174 7.20 24.67 -12.70
CA ALA A 174 7.77 24.48 -11.36
C ALA A 174 9.30 24.57 -11.37
N ARG A 175 9.95 23.99 -12.39
CA ARG A 175 11.41 24.04 -12.54
C ARG A 175 11.89 25.44 -12.92
N GLU A 176 11.12 26.17 -13.73
CA GLU A 176 11.48 27.51 -14.22
C GLU A 176 11.27 28.60 -13.16
N PHE A 177 10.14 28.58 -12.45
CA PHE A 177 9.73 29.66 -11.54
C PHE A 177 9.89 29.34 -10.05
N GLY A 178 10.10 28.07 -9.69
CA GLY A 178 10.44 27.65 -8.33
C GLY A 178 11.66 28.39 -7.76
N PRO A 179 12.80 28.45 -8.47
CA PRO A 179 13.98 29.22 -8.04
C PRO A 179 13.72 30.72 -7.88
N GLN A 180 12.69 31.25 -8.55
CA GLN A 180 12.26 32.65 -8.46
C GLN A 180 11.27 32.91 -7.30
N GLY A 181 10.97 31.88 -6.50
CA GLY A 181 10.13 31.99 -5.31
C GLY A 181 8.63 31.76 -5.53
N VAL A 182 8.22 31.32 -6.72
CA VAL A 182 6.83 30.94 -7.02
C VAL A 182 6.64 29.44 -6.80
N HIS A 183 5.67 29.06 -5.98
CA HIS A 183 5.35 27.66 -5.73
C HIS A 183 4.39 27.14 -6.81
N VAL A 184 4.87 26.28 -7.71
CA VAL A 184 3.99 25.62 -8.70
C VAL A 184 3.76 24.18 -8.29
N SER A 185 2.50 23.77 -8.17
CA SER A 185 2.10 22.41 -7.79
C SER A 185 1.09 21.80 -8.75
N HIS A 186 1.13 20.47 -8.87
CA HIS A 186 0.19 19.65 -9.62
C HIS A 186 -0.46 18.63 -8.66
N VAL A 187 -1.79 18.69 -8.48
CA VAL A 187 -2.50 17.81 -7.54
C VAL A 187 -3.31 16.78 -8.28
N ILE A 188 -2.94 15.51 -8.14
CA ILE A 188 -3.63 14.37 -8.73
C ILE A 188 -4.83 14.03 -7.85
N ILE A 189 -6.03 14.15 -8.44
CA ILE A 189 -7.26 13.64 -7.81
C ILE A 189 -7.51 12.23 -8.37
N ASP A 190 -7.20 11.22 -7.57
CA ASP A 190 -7.35 9.82 -7.93
C ASP A 190 -8.59 9.23 -7.26
N GLY A 191 -9.75 9.49 -7.87
CA GLY A 191 -11.03 8.97 -7.41
C GLY A 191 -12.19 9.88 -7.76
N MET A 192 -13.40 9.41 -7.45
CA MET A 192 -14.61 10.19 -7.65
C MET A 192 -14.75 11.23 -6.54
N ILE A 193 -14.95 12.50 -6.90
CA ILE A 193 -15.20 13.57 -5.93
C ILE A 193 -16.69 13.60 -5.60
N ASP A 194 -17.07 13.82 -4.34
CA ASP A 194 -18.47 14.01 -3.97
C ASP A 194 -18.97 15.39 -4.38
N THR A 195 -19.72 15.46 -5.48
CA THR A 195 -20.25 16.70 -6.06
C THR A 195 -21.67 16.46 -6.55
N PRO A 196 -22.51 17.49 -6.78
CA PRO A 196 -23.86 17.28 -7.30
C PRO A 196 -23.92 16.46 -8.60
N ARG A 197 -22.89 16.55 -9.45
CA ARG A 197 -22.78 15.74 -10.68
C ARG A 197 -22.57 14.25 -10.41
N THR A 198 -21.92 13.92 -9.30
CA THR A 198 -21.54 12.55 -8.95
C THR A 198 -22.42 11.95 -7.86
N ARG A 199 -23.36 12.70 -7.28
CA ARG A 199 -24.31 12.20 -6.26
C ARG A 199 -25.14 11.01 -6.73
N GLN A 200 -25.51 10.98 -8.01
CA GLN A 200 -26.27 9.87 -8.60
C GLN A 200 -25.50 8.54 -8.64
N PHE A 201 -24.16 8.58 -8.60
CA PHE A 201 -23.34 7.38 -8.52
C PHE A 201 -23.27 6.95 -7.05
N VAL A 202 -24.17 6.07 -6.65
CA VAL A 202 -24.14 5.49 -5.30
C VAL A 202 -22.94 4.54 -5.24
N LEU A 203 -22.01 4.83 -4.34
CA LEU A 203 -20.92 3.93 -3.97
C LEU A 203 -21.29 3.36 -2.59
N GLU A 204 -20.91 2.12 -2.35
CA GLU A 204 -21.41 1.37 -1.19
C GLU A 204 -21.00 1.95 0.15
N HIS A 205 -19.85 2.60 0.20
CA HIS A 205 -19.29 3.17 1.42
C HIS A 205 -19.36 4.70 1.41
N PRO A 206 -19.72 5.34 2.55
CA PRO A 206 -19.78 6.79 2.67
C PRO A 206 -18.46 7.49 2.29
N ASP A 207 -17.32 6.88 2.62
CA ASP A 207 -15.97 7.43 2.32
C ASP A 207 -15.38 7.02 0.96
N ALA A 208 -16.18 6.44 0.05
CA ALA A 208 -15.71 6.03 -1.28
C ALA A 208 -15.52 7.21 -2.25
N LYS A 209 -15.95 8.42 -1.88
CA LYS A 209 -15.75 9.64 -2.65
C LYS A 209 -14.85 10.61 -1.91
N LEU A 210 -14.04 11.37 -2.66
CA LEU A 210 -13.26 12.45 -2.07
C LEU A 210 -14.16 13.60 -1.66
N ASN A 211 -14.03 14.05 -0.42
CA ASN A 211 -14.67 15.26 0.06
C ASN A 211 -14.00 16.51 -0.57
N PRO A 212 -14.76 17.37 -1.31
CA PRO A 212 -14.24 18.62 -1.87
C PRO A 212 -13.56 19.57 -0.88
N ASP A 213 -14.03 19.62 0.37
CA ASP A 213 -13.47 20.49 1.41
C ASP A 213 -12.11 19.98 1.89
N ALA A 214 -11.93 18.66 1.98
CA ALA A 214 -10.63 18.06 2.27
C ALA A 214 -9.61 18.31 1.15
N ILE A 215 -10.06 18.29 -0.11
CA ILE A 215 -9.22 18.70 -1.25
C ILE A 215 -8.81 20.18 -1.10
N ALA A 216 -9.75 21.06 -0.73
CA ALA A 216 -9.48 22.47 -0.54
C ALA A 216 -8.49 22.76 0.59
N GLU A 217 -8.55 22.04 1.72
CA GLU A 217 -7.54 22.13 2.79
C GLU A 217 -6.15 21.70 2.29
N THR A 218 -6.06 20.67 1.45
CA THR A 218 -4.78 20.29 0.84
C THR A 218 -4.20 21.42 -0.02
N TYR A 219 -5.04 22.12 -0.78
CA TYR A 219 -4.60 23.24 -1.63
C TYR A 219 -4.12 24.42 -0.77
N TRP A 220 -4.82 24.68 0.34
CA TRP A 220 -4.38 25.66 1.32
C TRP A 220 -3.03 25.28 1.95
N ASN A 221 -2.86 24.02 2.33
CA ASN A 221 -1.61 23.53 2.90
C ASN A 221 -0.43 23.67 1.93
N LEU A 222 -0.65 23.40 0.63
CA LEU A 222 0.35 23.66 -0.41
C LEU A 222 0.72 25.15 -0.44
N HIS A 223 -0.27 26.05 -0.46
CA HIS A 223 -0.02 27.50 -0.46
C HIS A 223 0.76 28.00 0.78
N GLN A 224 0.62 27.32 1.92
CA GLN A 224 1.32 27.67 3.16
C GLN A 224 2.73 27.04 3.26
N GLN A 225 3.18 26.25 2.29
CA GLN A 225 4.50 25.62 2.35
C GLN A 225 5.62 26.66 2.33
N PRO A 226 6.66 26.51 3.16
CA PRO A 226 7.83 27.39 3.07
C PRO A 226 8.60 27.12 1.76
N ARG A 227 9.31 28.14 1.27
CA ARG A 227 10.14 28.05 0.05
C ARG A 227 11.17 26.91 0.09
N THR A 228 11.58 26.50 1.27
CA THR A 228 12.54 25.40 1.50
C THR A 228 11.93 24.01 1.26
N ALA A 229 10.61 23.89 1.03
CA ALA A 229 9.91 22.61 0.94
C ALA A 229 8.77 22.61 -0.09
N PHE A 230 8.93 23.32 -1.21
CA PHE A 230 7.94 23.32 -2.29
C PHE A 230 7.70 21.91 -2.84
N SER A 231 6.51 21.40 -2.57
CA SER A 231 6.03 20.14 -3.12
C SER A 231 5.51 20.36 -4.54
N PHE A 232 6.04 19.59 -5.49
CA PHE A 232 5.59 19.66 -6.87
C PHE A 232 4.31 18.85 -7.10
N GLU A 233 4.25 17.59 -6.67
CA GLU A 233 3.12 16.70 -6.97
C GLU A 233 2.54 16.09 -5.69
N PHE A 234 1.21 16.09 -5.58
CA PHE A 234 0.47 15.50 -4.46
C PHE A 234 -0.67 14.65 -5.00
N GLU A 235 -0.88 13.45 -4.45
CA GLU A 235 -1.96 12.56 -4.85
C GLU A 235 -2.99 12.43 -3.73
N LEU A 236 -4.26 12.66 -4.06
CA LEU A 236 -5.40 12.51 -3.17
C LEU A 236 -6.28 11.37 -3.64
N ARG A 237 -6.61 10.47 -2.71
CA ARG A 237 -7.48 9.31 -2.91
C ARG A 237 -8.57 9.29 -1.83
N PRO A 238 -9.78 8.81 -2.13
CA PRO A 238 -10.74 8.50 -1.09
C PRO A 238 -10.20 7.35 -0.24
N HIS A 239 -10.65 7.28 1.01
CA HIS A 239 -10.22 6.25 1.96
C HIS A 239 -10.37 4.83 1.36
N LEU A 240 -11.40 4.66 0.53
CA LEU A 240 -11.72 3.43 -0.17
C LEU A 240 -11.71 3.69 -1.67
N THR A 241 -10.56 3.50 -2.31
CA THR A 241 -10.49 3.49 -3.79
C THR A 241 -10.09 2.11 -4.27
N GLU A 242 -11.05 1.39 -4.88
CA GLU A 242 -10.89 0.28 -5.85
C GLU A 242 -9.74 -0.74 -5.66
N VAL A 243 -9.27 -0.92 -4.42
CA VAL A 243 -8.50 -2.08 -3.97
C VAL A 243 -9.34 -2.92 -3.00
N GLU A 244 -10.39 -2.35 -2.40
CA GLU A 244 -11.18 -3.01 -1.36
C GLU A 244 -12.61 -3.42 -1.78
N ASN A 245 -13.11 -3.06 -2.97
CA ASN A 245 -14.25 -3.77 -3.57
C ASN A 245 -13.82 -5.10 -4.23
N ARG A 246 -12.95 -5.84 -3.55
CA ARG A 246 -12.66 -7.23 -3.87
C ARG A 246 -13.58 -8.17 -3.14
N VAL A 247 -14.17 -7.78 -2.01
CA VAL A 247 -15.21 -8.58 -1.33
C VAL A 247 -16.51 -8.53 -2.13
N GLN A 248 -16.98 -7.37 -2.57
CA GLN A 248 -18.18 -7.32 -3.43
C GLN A 248 -17.94 -7.92 -4.83
N MET A 249 -16.72 -7.86 -5.37
CA MET A 249 -16.38 -8.60 -6.60
C MET A 249 -16.24 -10.10 -6.36
N LEU A 250 -15.88 -10.53 -5.14
CA LEU A 250 -15.87 -11.94 -4.73
C LEU A 250 -17.30 -12.40 -4.46
N GLU A 251 -18.16 -11.60 -3.84
CA GLU A 251 -19.59 -11.88 -3.58
C GLU A 251 -20.40 -11.85 -4.87
N MET A 252 -20.20 -10.88 -5.78
CA MET A 252 -20.81 -10.88 -7.12
C MET A 252 -20.23 -11.97 -8.03
N ALA A 253 -18.98 -12.39 -7.81
CA ALA A 253 -18.43 -13.58 -8.49
C ALA A 253 -19.08 -14.84 -7.92
N LEU A 254 -19.13 -15.00 -6.60
CA LEU A 254 -19.77 -16.11 -5.88
C LEU A 254 -21.27 -16.22 -6.22
N ASP A 255 -22.01 -15.11 -6.26
CA ASP A 255 -23.42 -15.05 -6.69
C ASP A 255 -23.62 -15.42 -8.17
N ARG A 256 -22.61 -15.17 -9.02
CA ARG A 256 -22.63 -15.57 -10.43
C ARG A 256 -22.12 -17.00 -10.66
N LEU A 257 -21.46 -17.57 -9.67
CA LEU A 257 -20.88 -18.92 -9.68
C LEU A 257 -21.83 -20.00 -9.23
N PHE A 258 -22.87 -19.62 -8.49
CA PHE A 258 -23.98 -20.49 -8.12
C PHE A 258 -25.29 -19.95 -8.73
N PRO A 259 -25.49 -20.07 -10.06
CA PRO A 259 -26.66 -19.49 -10.74
C PRO A 259 -27.96 -20.27 -10.52
N ALA A 260 -27.98 -21.28 -9.66
CA ALA A 260 -29.21 -21.85 -9.11
C ALA A 260 -29.39 -21.28 -7.70
N GLY A 261 -30.08 -20.15 -7.61
CA GLY A 261 -30.41 -19.48 -6.35
C GLY A 261 -31.28 -20.35 -5.44
N GLU A 262 -30.64 -21.19 -4.63
CA GLU A 262 -31.28 -21.90 -3.52
C GLU A 262 -30.58 -21.69 -2.18
N VAL A 263 -29.62 -20.77 -2.05
CA VAL A 263 -29.05 -20.48 -0.72
C VAL A 263 -30.01 -19.60 0.10
N ASP A 264 -30.67 -18.60 -0.50
CA ASP A 264 -31.68 -17.78 0.22
C ASP A 264 -33.00 -18.55 0.43
N SER A 265 -33.35 -19.46 -0.50
CA SER A 265 -34.52 -20.34 -0.41
C SER A 265 -34.36 -21.39 0.70
N VAL A 266 -33.18 -22.02 0.79
CA VAL A 266 -32.86 -23.00 1.83
C VAL A 266 -32.59 -22.32 3.17
N LEU A 267 -31.94 -21.15 3.21
CA LEU A 267 -31.81 -20.38 4.46
C LEU A 267 -33.15 -19.93 5.02
N ARG A 268 -34.12 -19.53 4.17
CA ARG A 268 -35.47 -19.20 4.63
C ARG A 268 -36.28 -20.43 5.04
N LEU A 269 -36.09 -21.58 4.38
CA LEU A 269 -36.72 -22.86 4.76
C LEU A 269 -36.13 -23.45 6.05
N VAL A 270 -34.85 -23.21 6.31
CA VAL A 270 -34.10 -23.74 7.46
C VAL A 270 -34.23 -22.81 8.67
N LEU A 271 -34.42 -21.50 8.47
CA LEU A 271 -34.52 -20.52 9.58
C LEU A 271 -35.95 -20.19 10.01
N ASN A 272 -36.95 -20.27 9.11
CA ASN A 272 -38.35 -20.01 9.46
C ASN A 272 -39.22 -21.14 8.92
N GLY A 273 -39.38 -22.19 9.73
CA GLY A 273 -40.34 -23.26 9.44
C GLY A 273 -41.76 -22.72 9.45
N ASP A 274 -42.32 -22.43 8.28
CA ASP A 274 -43.75 -22.54 7.96
C ASP A 274 -43.96 -22.34 6.44
N LEU A 275 -44.58 -23.33 5.80
CA LEU A 275 -44.99 -23.29 4.39
C LEU A 275 -46.38 -22.66 4.24
N PRO A 276 -46.61 -21.72 3.31
CA PRO A 276 -47.96 -21.46 2.82
C PRO A 276 -48.23 -22.17 1.50
N GLN A 277 -49.44 -22.73 1.46
CA GLN A 277 -50.04 -23.45 0.35
C GLN A 277 -50.23 -22.61 -0.91
N ASP A 278 -50.15 -23.33 -2.01
CA ASP A 278 -50.67 -23.05 -3.34
C ASP A 278 -52.05 -22.34 -3.33
N LYS A 279 -52.17 -21.27 -4.15
CA LYS A 279 -53.40 -20.86 -4.87
C LYS A 279 -53.11 -19.67 -5.78
N GLY A 280 -53.47 -19.82 -7.05
CA GLY A 280 -53.19 -18.86 -8.12
C GLY A 280 -54.14 -17.67 -8.22
N HIS A 281 -54.04 -17.05 -9.40
CA HIS A 281 -54.88 -16.02 -10.04
C HIS A 281 -54.38 -14.55 -10.03
N THR A 282 -53.99 -14.13 -11.24
CA THR A 282 -54.31 -12.91 -12.01
C THR A 282 -54.35 -11.51 -11.37
N LEU A 283 -53.72 -10.59 -12.12
CA LEU A 283 -54.06 -9.17 -12.37
C LEU A 283 -55.13 -8.50 -11.49
N GLN A 284 -54.76 -7.29 -11.04
CA GLN A 284 -55.62 -6.19 -10.58
C GLN A 284 -55.85 -6.16 -9.06
N ASP A 285 -55.10 -5.30 -8.35
CA ASP A 285 -55.76 -4.30 -7.50
C ASP A 285 -54.81 -3.19 -7.02
N CYS A 286 -55.41 -2.02 -6.99
CA CYS A 286 -54.89 -0.69 -6.76
C CYS A 286 -55.55 -0.18 -5.46
N VAL A 287 -54.81 0.63 -4.68
CA VAL A 287 -55.33 1.64 -3.74
C VAL A 287 -55.85 1.16 -2.36
N GLU A 288 -55.63 2.04 -1.36
CA GLU A 288 -56.06 2.00 0.05
C GLU A 288 -55.16 1.19 1.00
N LYS A 289 -54.63 1.70 2.12
CA LYS A 289 -55.10 2.77 3.01
C LYS A 289 -53.95 3.36 3.84
N THR A 290 -53.98 4.67 3.91
CA THR A 290 -53.41 5.53 4.94
C THR A 290 -54.12 5.31 6.30
N GLN A 291 -53.41 5.66 7.38
CA GLN A 291 -53.88 6.28 8.63
C GLN A 291 -54.10 5.46 9.93
N HIS A 292 -53.57 6.11 10.99
CA HIS A 292 -53.81 6.03 12.44
C HIS A 292 -53.05 4.94 13.22
N ALA A 293 -52.40 5.20 14.36
CA ALA A 293 -52.41 6.31 15.33
C ALA A 293 -51.04 6.31 16.06
N SER A 294 -50.32 7.43 16.28
CA SER A 294 -50.44 8.39 17.39
C SER A 294 -50.86 7.78 18.74
N ASP A 295 -49.90 7.64 19.66
CA ASP A 295 -49.97 8.09 21.07
C ASP A 295 -48.83 7.45 21.90
N PHE A 296 -47.89 8.25 22.41
CA PHE A 296 -47.76 8.54 23.85
C PHE A 296 -46.55 9.43 24.17
N SER A 297 -46.78 10.29 25.14
CA SER A 297 -46.09 11.53 25.49
C SER A 297 -44.99 11.39 26.55
N LEU A 298 -44.12 12.41 26.55
CA LEU A 298 -43.29 12.95 27.64
C LEU A 298 -43.72 12.61 29.08
N SER A 299 -42.74 12.29 29.93
CA SER A 299 -42.72 12.77 31.32
C SER A 299 -41.29 12.99 31.83
N SER A 300 -41.15 14.10 32.56
CA SER A 300 -39.99 14.64 33.24
C SER A 300 -40.02 14.28 34.73
N THR A 301 -38.87 14.01 35.34
CA THR A 301 -38.63 14.25 36.78
C THR A 301 -37.15 14.53 37.05
N SER A 302 -36.86 15.77 37.49
CA SER A 302 -35.85 16.17 38.49
C SER A 302 -36.19 15.54 39.85
N GLU A 303 -35.37 15.35 40.89
CA GLU A 303 -34.31 16.06 41.61
C GLU A 303 -33.69 15.00 42.57
N GLU A 304 -32.42 15.01 43.00
CA GLU A 304 -31.91 15.73 44.18
C GLU A 304 -30.37 15.61 44.29
N ALA A 305 -29.74 16.67 44.81
CA ALA A 305 -28.34 16.74 45.29
C ALA A 305 -28.30 16.68 46.83
N PRO A 306 -27.11 16.56 47.48
CA PRO A 306 -26.41 17.75 48.01
C PRO A 306 -24.87 17.69 47.81
N SER A 307 -24.17 18.77 47.40
CA SER A 307 -23.52 19.86 48.20
C SER A 307 -22.52 19.33 49.27
N ASN A 308 -21.28 19.81 49.49
CA ASN A 308 -20.63 21.13 49.42
C ASN A 308 -19.08 20.94 49.54
N ASN A 309 -18.26 21.46 48.60
CA ASN A 309 -17.35 22.66 48.72
C ASN A 309 -15.95 22.42 49.41
N PRO A 310 -14.92 23.30 49.27
CA PRO A 310 -14.18 23.66 48.05
C PRO A 310 -12.64 23.91 48.24
N LEU A 311 -11.94 24.18 47.12
CA LEU A 311 -10.78 25.10 46.91
C LEU A 311 -9.47 24.94 47.71
N GLU A 312 -8.35 24.80 46.98
CA GLU A 312 -7.24 25.78 47.08
C GLU A 312 -6.36 25.78 45.81
N LEU A 313 -5.92 26.98 45.43
CA LEU A 313 -5.29 27.34 44.16
C LEU A 313 -3.94 28.02 44.43
N SER A 314 -2.98 27.75 43.53
CA SER A 314 -1.84 28.61 43.12
C SER A 314 -0.55 28.56 43.97
N PRO A 315 0.61 29.10 43.48
CA PRO A 315 0.87 29.74 42.19
C PRO A 315 2.19 29.34 41.48
N ALA A 316 2.33 29.86 40.26
CA ALA A 316 3.52 29.90 39.42
C ALA A 316 4.69 30.73 40.00
N ALA A 317 5.92 30.36 39.65
CA ALA A 317 7.13 31.21 39.68
C ALA A 317 8.11 30.68 38.61
N GLN A 318 8.27 31.39 37.49
CA GLN A 318 9.34 32.36 37.20
C GLN A 318 10.68 31.74 36.78
N TYR A 319 11.02 32.03 35.53
CA TYR A 319 12.36 31.97 34.92
C TYR A 319 13.39 32.73 35.76
N ASN A 320 14.57 32.13 35.94
CA ASN A 320 15.86 32.81 35.97
C ASN A 320 16.97 31.80 35.61
N GLY A 321 17.93 32.24 34.80
CA GLY A 321 18.96 31.38 34.22
C GLY A 321 20.33 31.45 34.88
N VAL A 322 21.19 30.61 34.30
CA VAL A 322 22.66 30.64 34.15
C VAL A 322 23.55 30.32 35.37
N ASP A 323 24.54 29.44 35.08
CA ASP A 323 25.75 29.04 35.82
C ASP A 323 25.55 28.12 37.04
N THR A 324 26.28 27.02 37.27
CA THR A 324 27.60 26.59 36.80
C THR A 324 27.78 25.07 36.96
N LEU A 325 28.63 24.47 36.13
CA LEU A 325 29.19 23.12 36.25
C LEU A 325 29.91 22.89 37.60
N LEU A 326 29.60 21.78 38.30
CA LEU A 326 30.53 20.91 39.05
C LEU A 326 29.77 19.78 39.80
N GLY A 327 30.12 18.52 39.52
CA GLY A 327 30.13 17.45 40.55
C GLY A 327 29.00 16.42 40.59
N VAL A 328 29.23 15.29 39.92
CA VAL A 328 28.64 13.94 40.08
C VAL A 328 28.41 13.54 41.55
N PHE A 329 27.24 12.98 41.91
CA PHE A 329 27.05 11.71 42.65
C PHE A 329 25.55 11.32 42.67
N GLY A 330 25.28 10.03 42.45
CA GLY A 330 23.99 9.49 42.02
C GLY A 330 22.80 9.68 42.96
N GLN A 331 21.64 9.97 42.35
CA GLN A 331 20.36 9.70 42.98
C GLN A 331 20.01 8.22 42.84
N PRO A 332 19.38 7.58 43.84
CA PRO A 332 18.94 6.20 43.73
C PRO A 332 17.86 6.09 42.65
N VAL A 333 18.16 5.31 41.61
CA VAL A 333 17.23 4.96 40.52
C VAL A 333 15.99 4.28 41.13
N ARG A 334 14.79 4.69 40.72
CA ARG A 334 13.55 4.15 41.31
C ARG A 334 13.40 2.65 40.98
N PRO A 335 12.84 1.81 41.87
CA PRO A 335 12.66 0.37 41.61
C PRO A 335 11.90 0.05 40.31
N ASP A 336 10.95 0.91 39.91
CA ASP A 336 10.18 0.75 38.67
C ASP A 336 10.99 1.07 37.42
N GLU A 337 11.94 2.01 37.49
CA GLU A 337 12.88 2.32 36.41
C GLU A 337 13.89 1.18 36.21
N ILE A 338 14.29 0.51 37.30
CA ILE A 338 15.19 -0.67 37.25
C ILE A 338 14.48 -1.88 36.62
N LYS A 339 13.18 -2.09 36.91
CA LYS A 339 12.39 -3.15 36.27
C LYS A 339 12.19 -2.89 34.77
N SER A 340 11.83 -1.66 34.40
CA SER A 340 11.68 -1.27 32.99
C SER A 340 13.00 -1.39 32.22
N ALA A 341 14.14 -1.03 32.82
CA ALA A 341 15.44 -1.13 32.17
C ALA A 341 15.86 -2.60 31.92
N LYS A 342 15.61 -3.50 32.87
CA LYS A 342 15.88 -4.94 32.68
C LYS A 342 14.97 -5.58 31.63
N GLU A 343 13.71 -5.15 31.56
CA GLU A 343 12.79 -5.57 30.50
C GLU A 343 13.29 -5.11 29.13
N ASP A 344 13.64 -3.82 28.99
CA ASP A 344 14.14 -3.25 27.75
C ASP A 344 15.41 -3.97 27.25
N THR A 345 16.38 -4.26 28.12
CA THR A 345 17.59 -5.02 27.76
C THR A 345 17.25 -6.39 27.19
N ARG A 346 16.35 -7.14 27.85
CA ARG A 346 15.94 -8.47 27.40
C ARG A 346 15.24 -8.44 26.03
N LEU A 347 14.39 -7.45 25.79
CA LEU A 347 13.71 -7.28 24.51
C LEU A 347 14.69 -6.90 23.39
N VAL A 348 15.66 -6.04 23.69
CA VAL A 348 16.75 -5.71 22.76
C VAL A 348 17.58 -6.94 22.42
N ASP A 349 17.92 -7.78 23.41
CA ASP A 349 18.62 -9.05 23.18
C ASP A 349 17.83 -9.95 22.22
N CYS A 350 16.51 -10.07 22.43
CA CYS A 350 15.65 -10.85 21.57
C CYS A 350 15.62 -10.33 20.12
N TYR A 351 15.55 -9.01 19.93
CA TYR A 351 15.63 -8.39 18.60
C TYR A 351 16.95 -8.73 17.89
N PHE A 352 18.09 -8.54 18.56
CA PHE A 352 19.41 -8.76 17.96
C PHE A 352 19.71 -10.24 17.71
N SER A 353 19.19 -11.15 18.55
CA SER A 353 19.40 -12.59 18.38
C SER A 353 18.48 -13.23 17.33
N THR A 354 17.42 -12.54 16.88
CA THR A 354 16.40 -13.13 15.98
C THR A 354 16.09 -12.31 14.74
N TYR A 355 15.61 -11.08 14.88
CA TYR A 355 15.22 -10.23 13.74
C TYR A 355 16.45 -9.71 12.98
N HIS A 356 17.43 -9.23 13.74
CA HIS A 356 18.63 -8.59 13.20
C HIS A 356 19.49 -9.54 12.33
N THR A 357 19.47 -10.85 12.62
CA THR A 357 20.20 -11.86 11.85
C THR A 357 19.64 -12.08 10.44
N MET A 358 18.39 -11.65 10.19
CA MET A 358 17.76 -11.63 8.87
C MET A 358 17.81 -10.25 8.23
N TYR A 359 17.65 -9.20 9.03
CA TYR A 359 17.56 -7.80 8.59
C TYR A 359 18.48 -6.91 9.43
N PRO A 360 19.78 -6.82 9.07
CA PRO A 360 20.79 -6.12 9.85
C PRO A 360 20.72 -4.59 9.68
N LEU A 361 19.57 -4.02 10.04
CA LEU A 361 19.22 -2.60 9.85
C LEU A 361 19.94 -1.66 10.82
N VAL A 362 20.30 -2.13 12.01
CA VAL A 362 20.80 -1.32 13.14
C VAL A 362 22.09 -1.93 13.65
N HIS A 363 23.15 -1.14 13.82
CA HIS A 363 24.40 -1.64 14.40
C HIS A 363 24.28 -1.80 15.91
N GLU A 364 24.54 -3.00 16.41
CA GLU A 364 24.18 -3.41 17.78
C GLU A 364 24.94 -2.60 18.83
N ALA A 365 26.26 -2.52 18.71
CA ALA A 365 27.10 -1.85 19.69
C ALA A 365 26.75 -0.36 19.84
N THR A 366 26.45 0.34 18.74
CA THR A 366 26.03 1.75 18.80
C THR A 366 24.65 1.91 19.39
N PHE A 367 23.70 1.02 19.05
CA PHE A 367 22.35 1.10 19.58
C PHE A 367 22.33 0.88 21.09
N ARG A 368 23.06 -0.13 21.60
CA ARG A 368 23.18 -0.39 23.04
C ARG A 368 23.84 0.79 23.76
N SER A 369 24.89 1.37 23.18
CA SER A 369 25.56 2.55 23.73
C SER A 369 24.63 3.77 23.84
N GLU A 370 23.79 4.03 22.82
CA GLU A 370 22.78 5.11 22.85
C GLU A 370 21.61 4.82 23.82
N LEU A 371 21.29 3.54 24.05
CA LEU A 371 20.28 3.12 25.02
C LEU A 371 20.75 3.37 26.46
N GLU A 372 21.98 2.97 26.78
CA GLU A 372 22.59 3.06 28.10
C GLU A 372 22.99 4.50 28.48
N ASN A 373 23.44 5.30 27.50
CA ASN A 373 23.95 6.65 27.74
C ASN A 373 23.05 7.72 27.11
N PRO A 374 22.17 8.37 27.89
CA PRO A 374 21.29 9.42 27.39
C PRO A 374 22.01 10.60 26.72
N THR A 375 23.28 10.84 27.07
CA THR A 375 24.13 11.89 26.50
C THR A 375 24.69 11.55 25.11
N LEU A 376 24.72 10.27 24.73
CA LEU A 376 25.18 9.79 23.43
C LEU A 376 24.06 9.64 22.41
N ARG A 377 22.80 9.70 22.86
CA ARG A 377 21.64 9.74 21.98
C ARG A 377 21.90 10.79 20.93
N SER A 378 21.92 10.38 19.67
CA SER A 378 21.92 11.38 18.60
C SER A 378 20.78 12.35 18.89
N ASN A 379 20.97 13.66 18.71
CA ASN A 379 19.88 14.65 18.81
C ASN A 379 18.77 14.42 17.74
N SER A 380 18.72 13.23 17.15
CA SER A 380 17.74 12.74 16.22
C SER A 380 16.40 12.58 16.91
N SER A 381 15.42 13.34 16.43
CA SER A 381 14.02 13.15 16.75
C SER A 381 13.49 11.75 16.39
N ALA A 382 14.23 10.97 15.59
CA ALA A 382 13.87 9.61 15.19
C ALA A 382 14.28 8.53 16.22
N TRP A 383 15.21 8.82 17.14
CA TRP A 383 15.71 7.83 18.09
C TRP A 383 14.59 7.15 18.93
N PRO A 384 13.61 7.88 19.51
CA PRO A 384 12.54 7.24 20.27
C PRO A 384 11.71 6.26 19.43
N ILE A 385 11.50 6.58 18.15
CA ILE A 385 10.74 5.74 17.21
C ILE A 385 11.53 4.46 16.93
N LEU A 386 12.82 4.60 16.59
CA LEU A 386 13.70 3.47 16.32
C LEU A 386 13.81 2.52 17.52
N ARG A 387 14.06 3.08 18.71
CA ARG A 387 14.12 2.32 19.96
C ARG A 387 12.83 1.55 20.19
N ASP A 388 11.68 2.21 20.06
CA ASP A 388 10.39 1.59 20.34
C ASP A 388 10.05 0.50 19.34
N MET A 389 10.46 0.65 18.08
CA MET A 389 10.31 -0.44 17.10
C MET A 389 11.22 -1.64 17.40
N VAL A 390 12.47 -1.42 17.84
CA VAL A 390 13.35 -2.51 18.30
C VAL A 390 12.72 -3.25 19.48
N LEU A 391 12.16 -2.52 20.45
CA LEU A 391 11.44 -3.11 21.58
C LEU A 391 10.15 -3.83 21.16
N ALA A 392 9.40 -3.28 20.20
CA ALA A 392 8.19 -3.92 19.68
C ALA A 392 8.48 -5.26 19.00
N PHE A 393 9.51 -5.31 18.15
CA PHE A 393 9.97 -6.57 17.55
C PHE A 393 10.54 -7.53 18.59
N GLY A 394 11.32 -7.04 19.55
CA GLY A 394 11.83 -7.83 20.66
C GLY A 394 10.72 -8.46 21.51
N ALA A 395 9.66 -7.70 21.80
CA ALA A 395 8.48 -8.18 22.51
C ALA A 395 7.69 -9.19 21.68
N TRP A 396 7.52 -8.94 20.38
CA TRP A 396 6.81 -9.85 19.48
C TRP A 396 7.51 -11.20 19.31
N LEU A 397 8.84 -11.22 19.35
CA LEU A 397 9.67 -12.42 19.19
C LEU A 397 10.02 -13.09 20.53
N SER A 398 9.65 -12.47 21.66
CA SER A 398 9.89 -12.97 23.01
C SER A 398 8.97 -14.16 23.34
N PRO A 399 9.44 -15.14 24.14
CA PRO A 399 8.63 -16.27 24.59
C PRO A 399 7.43 -15.88 25.49
N GLU A 400 7.43 -14.69 26.07
CA GLU A 400 6.41 -14.21 27.02
C GLU A 400 5.08 -13.76 26.38
N GLY A 401 4.98 -13.86 25.05
CA GLY A 401 3.71 -13.79 24.34
C GLY A 401 3.39 -12.43 23.69
N PRO A 402 2.46 -12.42 22.72
CA PRO A 402 2.21 -11.32 21.79
C PRO A 402 1.54 -10.07 22.41
N GLU A 403 1.02 -10.10 23.64
CA GLU A 403 0.22 -8.96 24.14
C GLU A 403 1.07 -7.71 24.48
N THR A 404 2.37 -7.88 24.70
CA THR A 404 3.24 -6.79 25.19
C THR A 404 3.85 -5.93 24.08
N TYR A 405 3.82 -6.33 22.81
CA TYR A 405 4.40 -5.50 21.73
C TYR A 405 3.56 -4.26 21.40
N ALA A 406 2.24 -4.32 21.64
CA ALA A 406 1.30 -3.28 21.22
C ALA A 406 1.65 -1.93 21.86
N LYS A 407 2.01 -1.95 23.15
CA LYS A 407 2.43 -0.74 23.89
C LYS A 407 3.62 -0.03 23.22
N TYR A 408 4.58 -0.78 22.70
CA TYR A 408 5.78 -0.22 22.06
C TYR A 408 5.48 0.28 20.65
N ASN A 409 4.70 -0.46 19.87
CA ASN A 409 4.25 -0.04 18.55
C ASN A 409 3.42 1.26 18.61
N ASP A 410 2.47 1.35 19.54
CA ASP A 410 1.65 2.54 19.72
C ASP A 410 2.47 3.75 20.18
N ARG A 411 3.49 3.52 21.01
CA ARG A 411 4.45 4.55 21.43
C ARG A 411 5.29 5.04 20.24
N ALA A 412 5.80 4.13 19.40
CA ALA A 412 6.52 4.47 18.18
C ALA A 412 5.67 5.32 17.23
N LYS A 413 4.42 4.90 16.95
CA LYS A 413 3.46 5.66 16.11
C LYS A 413 3.12 7.02 16.72
N SER A 414 2.98 7.10 18.04
CA SER A 414 2.73 8.36 18.75
C SER A 414 3.92 9.32 18.65
N HIS A 415 5.15 8.81 18.72
CA HIS A 415 6.35 9.60 18.48
C HIS A 415 6.43 10.07 17.03
N LEU A 416 6.15 9.19 16.06
CA LEU A 416 6.14 9.54 14.64
C LEU A 416 5.18 10.69 14.33
N LYS A 417 3.98 10.70 14.91
CA LYS A 417 3.00 11.79 14.77
C LYS A 417 3.49 13.16 15.29
N ARG A 418 4.46 13.17 16.20
CA ARG A 418 5.01 14.40 16.81
C ARG A 418 6.25 14.92 16.09
N VAL A 419 6.89 14.09 15.26
CA VAL A 419 8.11 14.45 14.54
C VAL A 419 7.75 14.88 13.13
N SER A 420 8.33 15.99 12.67
CA SER A 420 8.22 16.37 11.26
C SER A 420 9.10 15.46 10.41
N ILE A 421 8.49 14.41 9.85
CA ILE A 421 9.12 13.43 8.95
C ILE A 421 9.80 14.13 7.76
N PHE A 422 9.26 15.30 7.35
CA PHE A 422 9.76 16.08 6.22
C PHE A 422 11.02 16.92 6.52
N THR A 423 11.31 17.22 7.79
CA THR A 423 12.47 18.03 8.20
C THR A 423 13.53 17.25 8.97
N GLY A 424 13.16 16.07 9.51
CA GLY A 424 14.04 15.19 10.29
C GLY A 424 14.64 14.01 9.50
N ALA A 425 14.94 14.18 8.20
CA ALA A 425 15.49 13.10 7.38
C ALA A 425 16.90 12.72 7.84
N ASN A 426 17.06 11.50 8.35
CA ASN A 426 18.34 10.93 8.75
C ASN A 426 18.31 9.41 8.70
N LEU A 427 19.47 8.77 8.89
CA LEU A 427 19.62 7.31 8.88
C LEU A 427 18.64 6.61 9.83
N SER A 428 18.53 7.10 11.07
CA SER A 428 17.66 6.53 12.10
C SER A 428 16.18 6.60 11.75
N MET A 429 15.75 7.67 11.07
CA MET A 429 14.38 7.79 10.58
C MET A 429 14.09 6.77 9.47
N VAL A 430 15.03 6.56 8.53
CA VAL A 430 14.87 5.53 7.50
C VAL A 430 14.79 4.14 8.12
N GLN A 431 15.66 3.83 9.09
CA GLN A 431 15.61 2.57 9.84
C GLN A 431 14.26 2.37 10.55
N ALA A 432 13.77 3.40 11.25
CA ALA A 432 12.50 3.36 11.95
C ALA A 432 11.30 3.15 10.99
N LEU A 433 11.29 3.83 9.85
CA LEU A 433 10.24 3.69 8.83
C LEU A 433 10.25 2.29 8.19
N VAL A 434 11.42 1.70 7.96
CA VAL A 434 11.51 0.31 7.46
C VAL A 434 10.94 -0.67 8.50
N LEU A 435 11.32 -0.52 9.78
CA LEU A 435 10.78 -1.37 10.84
C LEU A 435 9.27 -1.20 11.01
N LEU A 436 8.75 0.03 10.98
CA LEU A 436 7.32 0.31 11.00
C LEU A 436 6.59 -0.33 9.81
N SER A 437 7.19 -0.28 8.62
CA SER A 437 6.63 -0.89 7.40
C SER A 437 6.53 -2.41 7.52
N ASP A 438 7.60 -3.08 7.93
CA ASP A 438 7.62 -4.54 8.09
C ASP A 438 6.71 -4.99 9.25
N PHE A 439 6.68 -4.24 10.36
CA PHE A 439 5.79 -4.54 11.47
C PHE A 439 4.30 -4.41 11.07
N ALA A 440 3.93 -3.32 10.39
CA ALA A 440 2.56 -3.13 9.88
C ALA A 440 2.17 -4.23 8.87
N GLN A 441 3.10 -4.67 8.02
CA GLN A 441 2.88 -5.78 7.10
C GLN A 441 2.56 -7.07 7.85
N ARG A 442 3.33 -7.37 8.90
CA ARG A 442 3.16 -8.58 9.73
C ARG A 442 1.89 -8.57 10.57
N GLN A 443 1.39 -7.38 10.88
CA GLN A 443 0.09 -7.17 11.55
C GLN A 443 -1.10 -7.20 10.57
N GLY A 444 -0.88 -7.51 9.29
CA GLY A 444 -1.96 -7.55 8.30
C GLY A 444 -2.48 -6.17 7.89
N SER A 445 -1.68 -5.11 8.03
CA SER A 445 -2.02 -3.73 7.65
C SER A 445 -1.19 -3.29 6.41
N PRO A 446 -1.50 -3.80 5.21
CA PRO A 446 -0.68 -3.60 4.01
C PRO A 446 -0.63 -2.14 3.52
N ASP A 447 -1.70 -1.36 3.72
CA ASP A 447 -1.70 0.03 3.29
C ASP A 447 -0.90 0.95 4.21
N GLU A 448 -0.96 0.71 5.52
CA GLU A 448 -0.07 1.37 6.48
C GLU A 448 1.40 0.99 6.18
N SER A 449 1.66 -0.30 5.92
CA SER A 449 2.99 -0.77 5.51
C SER A 449 3.50 -0.05 4.25
N GLN A 450 2.64 0.12 3.25
CA GLN A 450 2.99 0.82 2.01
C GLN A 450 3.34 2.29 2.25
N GLN A 451 2.58 2.99 3.08
CA GLN A 451 2.86 4.39 3.40
C GLN A 451 4.25 4.55 4.03
N TYR A 452 4.57 3.71 5.02
CA TYR A 452 5.91 3.70 5.63
C TYR A 452 7.00 3.30 4.65
N SER A 453 6.77 2.29 3.81
CA SER A 453 7.72 1.84 2.79
C SER A 453 8.02 2.95 1.77
N GLY A 454 6.98 3.63 1.27
CA GLY A 454 7.12 4.74 0.34
C GLY A 454 7.89 5.92 0.93
N MET A 455 7.61 6.28 2.19
CA MET A 455 8.36 7.31 2.91
C MET A 455 9.83 6.91 3.12
N ALA A 456 10.10 5.65 3.47
CA ALA A 456 11.46 5.14 3.64
C ALA A 456 12.26 5.19 2.34
N ILE A 457 11.66 4.75 1.22
CA ILE A 457 12.28 4.79 -0.12
C ILE A 457 12.60 6.24 -0.50
N GLN A 458 11.62 7.13 -0.41
CA GLN A 458 11.82 8.53 -0.80
C GLN A 458 12.89 9.21 0.06
N MET A 459 12.90 8.95 1.36
CA MET A 459 13.88 9.51 2.27
C MET A 459 15.29 8.96 2.01
N ALA A 460 15.44 7.65 1.79
CA ALA A 460 16.73 7.03 1.45
C ALA A 460 17.28 7.57 0.13
N VAL A 461 16.42 7.80 -0.87
CA VAL A 461 16.79 8.44 -2.14
C VAL A 461 17.24 9.89 -1.91
N ASN A 462 16.48 10.68 -1.15
CA ASN A 462 16.85 12.07 -0.84
C ASN A 462 18.18 12.18 -0.06
N LEU A 463 18.49 11.20 0.78
CA LEU A 463 19.76 11.10 1.51
C LEU A 463 20.90 10.49 0.67
N ASN A 464 20.65 10.15 -0.58
CA ASN A 464 21.60 9.54 -1.52
C ASN A 464 22.16 8.19 -1.07
N PHE A 465 21.39 7.39 -0.31
CA PHE A 465 21.87 6.07 0.15
C PHE A 465 22.10 5.06 -0.98
N TYR A 466 21.52 5.30 -2.16
CA TYR A 466 21.68 4.49 -3.37
C TYR A 466 22.98 4.74 -4.13
N ARG A 467 23.80 5.71 -3.70
CA ARG A 467 25.06 6.07 -4.33
C ARG A 467 26.24 5.77 -3.42
N GLU A 468 27.29 5.19 -4.00
CA GLU A 468 28.58 5.11 -3.33
C GLU A 468 29.22 6.51 -3.27
N PRO A 469 29.85 6.91 -2.15
CA PRO A 469 30.53 8.21 -2.07
C PRO A 469 31.72 8.28 -3.02
N ASP A 470 31.82 9.36 -3.81
CA ASP A 470 32.99 9.62 -4.65
C ASP A 470 34.25 9.86 -3.78
N GLN A 471 35.43 9.51 -4.31
CA GLN A 471 36.73 9.76 -3.65
C GLN A 471 36.98 11.24 -3.31
N GLN A 472 36.25 12.17 -3.94
CA GLN A 472 36.35 13.62 -3.73
C GLN A 472 35.40 14.14 -2.63
N SER A 473 34.51 13.30 -2.10
CA SER A 473 33.60 13.68 -1.01
C SER A 473 34.33 13.75 0.34
N PRO A 474 33.86 14.58 1.30
CA PRO A 474 34.46 14.64 2.63
C PRO A 474 34.44 13.26 3.30
N PRO A 475 35.51 12.87 4.03
CA PRO A 475 35.66 11.53 4.58
C PRO A 475 34.55 11.25 5.61
N ARG A 476 33.61 10.37 5.26
CA ARG A 476 32.63 9.80 6.19
C ARG A 476 33.27 8.65 6.96
N SER A 477 32.87 8.45 8.22
CA SER A 477 33.34 7.27 8.98
C SER A 477 32.96 5.98 8.23
N LEU A 478 33.84 4.98 8.25
CA LEU A 478 33.61 3.72 7.54
C LEU A 478 32.34 3.01 8.04
N LEU A 479 32.09 3.07 9.36
CA LEU A 479 30.85 2.57 9.95
C LEU A 479 29.61 3.25 9.39
N THR A 480 29.63 4.58 9.21
CA THR A 480 28.51 5.29 8.60
C THR A 480 28.27 4.86 7.15
N GLN A 481 29.34 4.64 6.39
CA GLN A 481 29.23 4.16 5.00
C GLN A 481 28.62 2.76 4.96
N GLU A 482 29.10 1.84 5.79
CA GLU A 482 28.55 0.49 5.87
C GLU A 482 27.10 0.48 6.35
N MET A 483 26.75 1.32 7.32
CA MET A 483 25.34 1.50 7.73
C MET A 483 24.46 2.00 6.59
N GLN A 484 24.95 2.91 5.75
CA GLN A 484 24.22 3.40 4.57
C GLN A 484 23.98 2.28 3.56
N ARG A 485 25.00 1.45 3.28
CA ARG A 485 24.84 0.26 2.42
C ARG A 485 23.78 -0.70 2.97
N ARG A 486 23.88 -1.07 4.25
CA ARG A 486 22.94 -1.97 4.92
C ARG A 486 21.50 -1.45 4.87
N VAL A 487 21.30 -0.17 5.21
CA VAL A 487 19.97 0.45 5.23
C VAL A 487 19.40 0.59 3.82
N TRP A 488 20.20 1.02 2.83
CA TRP A 488 19.77 1.08 1.44
C TRP A 488 19.28 -0.27 0.94
N TRP A 489 20.10 -1.30 1.09
CA TRP A 489 19.78 -2.62 0.57
C TRP A 489 18.60 -3.25 1.30
N SER A 490 18.39 -2.93 2.57
CA SER A 490 17.17 -3.32 3.28
C SER A 490 15.93 -2.62 2.69
N VAL A 491 15.98 -1.29 2.52
CA VAL A 491 14.90 -0.51 1.86
C VAL A 491 14.58 -1.08 0.48
N TYR A 492 15.61 -1.40 -0.30
CA TYR A 492 15.49 -1.99 -1.63
C TYR A 492 14.79 -3.36 -1.59
N CYS A 493 15.23 -4.26 -0.72
CA CYS A 493 14.63 -5.59 -0.56
C CYS A 493 13.17 -5.52 -0.09
N PHE A 494 12.85 -4.71 0.93
CA PHE A 494 11.48 -4.54 1.42
C PHE A 494 10.57 -3.92 0.37
N GLY A 495 11.00 -2.85 -0.29
CA GLY A 495 10.23 -2.22 -1.37
C GLY A 495 9.98 -3.16 -2.54
N SER A 496 10.99 -3.95 -2.92
CA SER A 496 10.88 -4.97 -3.96
C SER A 496 9.96 -6.13 -3.57
N CYS A 497 10.09 -6.63 -2.33
CA CYS A 497 9.25 -7.71 -1.82
C CYS A 497 7.79 -7.28 -1.73
N SER A 498 7.51 -6.10 -1.21
CA SER A 498 6.16 -5.53 -1.13
C SER A 498 5.55 -5.36 -2.52
N ALA A 499 6.25 -4.72 -3.46
CA ALA A 499 5.77 -4.56 -4.83
C ALA A 499 5.40 -5.90 -5.48
N LYS A 500 6.29 -6.90 -5.36
CA LYS A 500 6.04 -8.24 -5.87
C LYS A 500 4.88 -8.91 -5.17
N MET A 501 4.81 -8.86 -3.84
CA MET A 501 3.78 -9.50 -3.02
C MET A 501 2.39 -8.94 -3.32
N TYR A 502 2.26 -7.63 -3.50
CA TYR A 502 0.97 -6.96 -3.72
C TYR A 502 0.61 -6.75 -5.20
N GLY A 503 1.47 -7.19 -6.14
CA GLY A 503 1.24 -6.97 -7.57
C GLY A 503 1.31 -5.50 -7.99
N ARG A 504 2.12 -4.69 -7.29
CA ARG A 504 2.23 -3.24 -7.49
C ARG A 504 3.48 -2.89 -8.30
N PRO A 505 3.50 -1.76 -9.04
CA PRO A 505 4.72 -1.26 -9.66
C PRO A 505 5.85 -1.04 -8.65
N LEU A 506 7.10 -1.21 -9.09
CA LEU A 506 8.27 -0.93 -8.28
C LEU A 506 8.42 0.60 -8.07
N LEU A 507 8.49 1.03 -6.81
CA LEU A 507 8.79 2.43 -6.43
C LEU A 507 10.30 2.73 -6.36
N LEU A 508 11.12 1.72 -6.68
CA LEU A 508 12.58 1.81 -6.58
C LEU A 508 13.17 2.46 -7.84
N PRO A 509 14.32 3.17 -7.72
CA PRO A 509 15.06 3.67 -8.87
C PRO A 509 15.39 2.57 -9.89
N GLU A 510 15.65 2.97 -11.12
CA GLU A 510 16.24 2.06 -12.11
C GLU A 510 17.58 1.53 -11.62
N ASP A 511 17.85 0.25 -11.91
CA ASP A 511 19.04 -0.45 -11.40
C ASP A 511 20.34 0.18 -11.91
N SER A 512 20.30 0.82 -13.08
CA SER A 512 21.40 1.60 -13.68
C SER A 512 21.80 2.83 -12.87
N LEU A 513 20.91 3.35 -12.01
CA LEU A 513 21.17 4.54 -11.18
C LEU A 513 21.72 4.19 -9.80
N ILE A 514 21.71 2.91 -9.42
CA ILE A 514 22.15 2.41 -8.11
C ILE A 514 23.64 2.06 -8.20
N THR A 515 24.48 2.88 -7.58
CA THR A 515 25.95 2.69 -7.60
C THR A 515 26.52 2.22 -6.26
N VAL A 516 25.72 2.26 -5.19
CA VAL A 516 26.13 1.77 -3.87
C VAL A 516 26.49 0.29 -3.90
N ASN A 517 27.59 -0.06 -3.24
CA ASN A 517 28.07 -1.43 -3.14
C ASN A 517 27.15 -2.27 -2.25
N LEU A 518 27.19 -3.59 -2.44
CA LEU A 518 26.60 -4.53 -1.47
C LEU A 518 27.25 -4.33 -0.08
N PRO A 519 26.55 -4.67 1.01
CA PRO A 519 27.16 -4.67 2.34
C PRO A 519 28.44 -5.51 2.34
N SER A 520 29.48 -5.07 3.05
CA SER A 520 30.73 -5.82 3.15
C SER A 520 30.53 -7.06 4.02
N ASN A 521 31.02 -8.23 3.60
CA ASN A 521 30.85 -9.47 4.37
C ASN A 521 31.80 -9.54 5.56
N ILE A 522 31.54 -8.77 6.62
CA ILE A 522 32.39 -8.64 7.82
C ILE A 522 31.60 -8.95 9.09
N ASN A 523 32.28 -9.21 10.22
CA ASN A 523 31.59 -9.35 11.50
C ASN A 523 31.14 -7.96 12.03
N ASP A 524 29.94 -7.86 12.63
CA ASP A 524 29.37 -6.57 13.08
C ASP A 524 30.30 -5.85 14.07
N SER A 525 31.05 -6.59 14.89
CA SER A 525 32.01 -6.04 15.86
C SER A 525 33.32 -5.49 15.28
N GLU A 526 33.66 -5.80 14.02
CA GLU A 526 34.95 -5.40 13.41
C GLU A 526 34.97 -3.95 12.94
N LEU A 527 33.81 -3.34 12.74
CA LEU A 527 33.68 -1.97 12.26
C LEU A 527 33.14 -1.05 13.35
N THR A 528 33.97 -0.15 13.83
CA THR A 528 33.64 0.80 14.91
C THR A 528 33.76 2.24 14.43
N HIS A 529 33.29 3.21 15.23
CA HIS A 529 33.50 4.63 14.93
C HIS A 529 34.98 5.03 14.83
N SER A 530 35.88 4.26 15.47
CA SER A 530 37.33 4.46 15.42
C SER A 530 38.02 3.81 14.21
N SER A 531 37.34 2.95 13.44
CA SER A 531 37.95 2.24 12.31
C SER A 531 38.40 3.21 11.22
N ARG A 532 39.65 3.05 10.77
CA ARG A 532 40.29 3.88 9.72
C ARG A 532 40.48 3.14 8.40
N THR A 533 40.44 1.81 8.43
CA THR A 533 40.60 0.92 7.27
C THR A 533 39.45 -0.08 7.24
N TRP A 534 39.10 -0.54 6.05
CA TRP A 534 38.11 -1.61 5.88
C TRP A 534 38.65 -2.93 6.45
N PRO A 535 37.87 -3.67 7.25
CA PRO A 535 38.23 -5.03 7.64
C PRO A 535 38.30 -5.96 6.41
N ALA A 536 39.04 -7.05 6.54
CA ALA A 536 39.02 -8.11 5.53
C ALA A 536 37.65 -8.80 5.52
N GLU A 537 37.13 -9.13 4.34
CA GLU A 537 35.88 -9.88 4.25
C GLU A 537 36.09 -11.31 4.77
N ALA A 538 35.09 -11.81 5.49
CA ALA A 538 35.08 -13.15 6.04
C ALA A 538 34.85 -14.19 4.92
N ASP A 539 35.53 -15.34 5.04
CA ASP A 539 35.38 -16.47 4.12
C ASP A 539 34.04 -17.20 4.27
N GLY A 540 33.39 -17.05 5.44
CA GLY A 540 32.13 -17.71 5.80
C GLY A 540 30.93 -16.76 5.90
N PRO A 541 29.74 -17.28 6.24
CA PRO A 541 28.57 -16.45 6.44
C PRO A 541 28.74 -15.55 7.66
N THR A 542 28.36 -14.28 7.50
CA THR A 542 28.18 -13.29 8.55
C THR A 542 26.70 -12.93 8.67
N ILE A 543 26.32 -12.14 9.68
CA ILE A 543 24.94 -11.65 9.82
C ILE A 543 24.49 -10.77 8.64
N TYR A 544 25.41 -10.31 7.79
CA TYR A 544 25.10 -9.55 6.58
C TYR A 544 24.92 -10.42 5.34
N SER A 545 25.40 -11.67 5.34
CA SER A 545 25.33 -12.54 4.17
C SER A 545 23.91 -12.74 3.65
N GLY A 546 22.92 -12.82 4.56
CA GLY A 546 21.51 -12.91 4.20
C GLY A 546 21.01 -11.66 3.46
N LEU A 547 21.44 -10.47 3.86
CA LEU A 547 21.08 -9.22 3.17
C LEU A 547 21.82 -9.09 1.82
N ILE A 548 23.10 -9.45 1.75
CA ILE A 548 23.90 -9.45 0.52
C ILE A 548 23.21 -10.32 -0.55
N GLN A 549 22.79 -11.52 -0.18
CA GLN A 549 22.09 -12.45 -1.06
C GLN A 549 20.72 -11.94 -1.47
N GLN A 550 19.90 -11.47 -0.51
CA GLN A 550 18.60 -10.90 -0.81
C GLN A 550 18.72 -9.72 -1.77
N SER A 551 19.71 -8.86 -1.58
CA SER A 551 19.98 -7.70 -2.44
C SER A 551 20.24 -8.12 -3.89
N SER A 552 21.17 -9.06 -4.07
CA SER A 552 21.50 -9.63 -5.38
C SER A 552 20.27 -10.29 -6.03
N TYR A 553 19.55 -11.12 -5.27
CA TYR A 553 18.32 -11.78 -5.71
C TYR A 553 17.26 -10.76 -6.16
N HIS A 554 17.00 -9.73 -5.35
CA HIS A 554 15.94 -8.76 -5.63
C HIS A 554 16.26 -7.90 -6.85
N ARG A 555 17.54 -7.61 -7.16
CA ARG A 555 17.94 -6.97 -8.43
C ARG A 555 17.57 -7.82 -9.64
N MET A 556 17.99 -9.09 -9.65
CA MET A 556 17.63 -10.04 -10.69
C MET A 556 16.10 -10.18 -10.81
N ALA A 557 15.43 -10.49 -9.70
CA ALA A 557 14.00 -10.74 -9.68
C ALA A 557 13.18 -9.49 -10.04
N ASN A 558 13.67 -8.26 -9.79
CA ASN A 558 13.02 -7.03 -10.25
C ASN A 558 13.08 -6.89 -11.78
N SER A 559 14.19 -7.28 -12.41
CA SER A 559 14.28 -7.31 -13.87
C SER A 559 13.25 -8.27 -14.46
N LEU A 560 13.14 -9.49 -13.93
CA LEU A 560 12.15 -10.48 -14.39
C LEU A 560 10.72 -9.98 -14.15
N TYR A 561 10.47 -9.38 -12.98
CA TYR A 561 9.15 -8.85 -12.62
C TYR A 561 8.68 -7.75 -13.58
N ARG A 562 9.55 -6.83 -13.97
CA ARG A 562 9.24 -5.80 -14.98
C ARG A 562 8.86 -6.44 -16.32
N THR A 563 9.64 -7.41 -16.79
CA THR A 563 9.35 -8.13 -18.04
C THR A 563 7.99 -8.82 -18.01
N ILE A 564 7.63 -9.46 -16.89
CA ILE A 564 6.33 -10.12 -16.71
C ILE A 564 5.17 -9.11 -16.71
N LEU A 565 5.34 -7.96 -16.05
CA LEU A 565 4.32 -6.91 -16.01
C LEU A 565 4.10 -6.25 -17.39
N GLU A 566 5.16 -6.10 -18.18
CA GLU A 566 5.10 -5.52 -19.52
C GLU A 566 4.43 -6.46 -20.54
N ARG A 567 4.53 -7.78 -20.35
CA ARG A 567 4.09 -8.79 -21.31
C ARG A 567 3.27 -9.90 -20.65
N PRO A 568 1.93 -9.82 -20.70
CA PRO A 568 1.06 -10.81 -20.04
C PRO A 568 1.10 -12.21 -20.70
N THR A 569 1.63 -12.32 -21.91
CA THR A 569 1.81 -13.59 -22.62
C THR A 569 3.29 -13.95 -22.72
N VAL A 570 3.68 -15.05 -22.09
CA VAL A 570 5.06 -15.56 -22.11
C VAL A 570 5.08 -16.91 -22.84
N THR A 571 5.99 -17.07 -23.80
CA THR A 571 6.21 -18.32 -24.54
C THR A 571 7.08 -19.31 -23.75
N SER A 572 7.07 -20.60 -24.12
CA SER A 572 7.95 -21.61 -23.51
C SER A 572 9.43 -21.24 -23.65
N HIS A 573 9.85 -20.69 -24.79
CA HIS A 573 11.21 -20.23 -25.02
C HIS A 573 11.62 -19.08 -24.07
N GLU A 574 10.74 -18.11 -23.88
CA GLU A 574 10.97 -17.00 -22.93
C GLU A 574 11.03 -17.50 -21.49
N ILE A 575 10.20 -18.48 -21.10
CA ILE A 575 10.30 -19.12 -19.78
C ILE A 575 11.67 -19.76 -19.59
N HIS A 576 12.21 -20.46 -20.59
CA HIS A 576 13.56 -21.01 -20.51
C HIS A 576 14.62 -19.92 -20.35
N ALA A 577 14.53 -18.83 -21.11
CA ALA A 577 15.47 -17.70 -20.98
C ALA A 577 15.41 -17.04 -19.58
N LEU A 578 14.21 -16.89 -19.01
CA LEU A 578 14.03 -16.37 -17.65
C LEU A 578 14.55 -17.36 -16.60
N LYS A 579 14.36 -18.67 -16.79
CA LYS A 579 14.94 -19.72 -15.94
C LYS A 579 16.47 -19.67 -15.94
N SER A 580 17.11 -19.53 -17.11
CA SER A 580 18.58 -19.43 -17.22
C SER A 580 19.16 -18.29 -16.37
N LYS A 581 18.49 -17.12 -16.34
CA LYS A 581 18.90 -15.99 -15.49
C LYS A 581 18.85 -16.33 -14.00
N ILE A 582 17.85 -17.11 -13.60
CA ILE A 582 17.73 -17.58 -12.21
C ILE A 582 18.80 -18.64 -11.92
N ASP A 583 19.10 -19.53 -12.86
CA ASP A 583 20.15 -20.53 -12.71
C ASP A 583 21.54 -19.90 -12.58
N GLU A 584 21.85 -18.88 -13.37
CA GLU A 584 23.08 -18.08 -13.25
C GLU A 584 23.22 -17.50 -11.83
N TRP A 585 22.15 -16.90 -11.32
CA TRP A 585 22.14 -16.37 -9.94
C TRP A 585 22.26 -17.49 -8.90
N HIS A 586 21.49 -18.57 -9.04
CA HIS A 586 21.46 -19.70 -8.09
C HIS A 586 22.83 -20.37 -7.97
N ASN A 587 23.54 -20.52 -9.09
CA ASN A 587 24.87 -21.11 -9.14
C ASN A 587 25.96 -20.20 -8.56
N ALA A 588 25.76 -18.88 -8.57
CA ALA A 588 26.66 -17.93 -7.93
C ALA A 588 26.59 -17.97 -6.39
N PHE A 589 25.52 -18.51 -5.79
CA PHE A 589 25.29 -18.52 -4.34
C PHE A 589 24.88 -19.91 -3.79
N PRO A 590 25.72 -20.97 -3.93
CA PRO A 590 25.34 -22.34 -3.57
C PRO A 590 25.06 -22.55 -2.06
N TYR A 591 25.70 -21.75 -1.19
CA TYR A 591 25.51 -21.85 0.27
C TYR A 591 24.09 -21.50 0.74
N CYS A 592 23.30 -20.75 -0.04
CA CYS A 592 21.95 -20.35 0.33
C CYS A 592 20.83 -21.06 -0.42
N THR A 593 21.15 -21.82 -1.47
CA THR A 593 20.16 -22.39 -2.39
C THR A 593 20.05 -23.91 -2.30
N GLN A 594 21.05 -24.59 -1.74
CA GLN A 594 21.04 -26.05 -1.59
C GLN A 594 20.39 -26.48 -0.27
N HIS A 595 19.49 -27.46 -0.35
CA HIS A 595 18.75 -28.02 0.80
C HIS A 595 19.56 -29.07 1.59
N SER A 596 20.67 -29.56 1.03
CA SER A 596 21.43 -30.70 1.57
C SER A 596 22.56 -30.28 2.52
N GLY A 597 22.69 -31.00 3.64
CA GLY A 597 23.65 -30.78 4.75
C GLY A 597 25.14 -31.00 4.41
N ILE A 598 25.57 -30.62 3.20
CA ILE A 598 26.95 -30.75 2.73
C ILE A 598 27.87 -29.77 3.47
N ASN A 599 27.33 -28.66 4.00
CA ASN A 599 28.05 -27.71 4.85
C ASN A 599 27.19 -27.31 6.07
N PRO A 600 27.61 -27.61 7.31
CA PRO A 600 26.91 -27.11 8.49
C PRO A 600 26.98 -25.58 8.50
N VAL A 601 25.82 -24.93 8.50
CA VAL A 601 25.72 -23.47 8.63
C VAL A 601 25.36 -23.11 10.07
N PRO A 602 25.76 -21.92 10.56
CA PRO A 602 25.40 -21.49 11.91
C PRO A 602 23.88 -21.39 12.11
N ASP A 603 23.41 -21.71 13.32
CA ASP A 603 21.97 -21.71 13.64
C ASP A 603 21.28 -20.38 13.34
N TRP A 604 21.95 -19.27 13.64
CA TRP A 604 21.45 -17.92 13.38
C TRP A 604 21.26 -17.60 11.89
N TYR A 605 21.90 -18.35 10.99
CA TYR A 605 21.84 -18.15 9.54
C TYR A 605 20.77 -19.01 8.86
N ILE A 606 20.31 -20.09 9.51
CA ILE A 606 19.35 -21.05 8.94
C ILE A 606 18.07 -20.37 8.45
N ALA A 607 17.54 -19.41 9.21
CA ALA A 607 16.32 -18.69 8.85
C ALA A 607 16.48 -17.90 7.54
N SER A 608 17.56 -17.11 7.44
CA SER A 608 17.92 -16.32 6.25
C SER A 608 18.14 -17.21 5.02
N ARG A 609 18.85 -18.33 5.20
CA ARG A 609 19.08 -19.35 4.17
C ARG A 609 17.77 -19.96 3.66
N ASN A 610 16.95 -20.47 4.56
CA ASN A 610 15.68 -21.14 4.22
C ASN A 610 14.73 -20.16 3.53
N ARG A 611 14.68 -18.91 3.99
CA ARG A 611 13.93 -17.84 3.34
C ARG A 611 14.39 -17.65 1.89
N GLN A 612 15.70 -17.50 1.66
CA GLN A 612 16.23 -17.23 0.33
C GLN A 612 16.00 -18.41 -0.64
N MET A 613 16.14 -19.65 -0.16
CA MET A 613 15.81 -20.85 -0.91
C MET A 613 14.34 -20.86 -1.35
N LEU A 614 13.42 -20.55 -0.44
CA LEU A 614 11.98 -20.48 -0.74
C LEU A 614 11.65 -19.31 -1.68
N CYS A 615 12.35 -18.17 -1.60
CA CYS A 615 12.24 -17.08 -2.57
C CYS A 615 12.60 -17.53 -3.99
N ASP A 616 13.75 -18.18 -4.18
CA ASP A 616 14.19 -18.72 -5.48
C ASP A 616 13.15 -19.68 -6.07
N ARG A 617 12.68 -20.64 -5.26
CA ARG A 617 11.64 -21.59 -5.69
C ARG A 617 10.33 -20.89 -6.09
N SER A 618 9.87 -19.94 -5.27
CA SER A 618 8.63 -19.21 -5.52
C SER A 618 8.71 -18.41 -6.83
N LEU A 619 9.86 -17.84 -7.16
CA LEU A 619 10.07 -17.08 -8.39
C LEU A 619 10.05 -17.97 -9.64
N ARG A 620 10.63 -19.17 -9.58
CA ARG A 620 10.59 -20.14 -10.68
C ARG A 620 9.16 -20.58 -10.99
N LEU A 621 8.36 -20.84 -9.96
CA LEU A 621 6.93 -21.13 -10.10
C LEU A 621 6.15 -19.94 -10.66
N LEU A 622 6.49 -18.71 -10.23
CA LEU A 622 5.85 -17.49 -10.71
C LEU A 622 6.04 -17.26 -12.21
N ILE A 623 7.23 -17.55 -12.75
CA ILE A 623 7.51 -17.37 -14.19
C ILE A 623 6.73 -18.36 -15.06
N GLN A 624 6.39 -19.54 -14.55
CA GLN A 624 5.59 -20.53 -15.26
C GLN A 624 4.09 -20.24 -15.21
N ARG A 625 3.65 -19.36 -14.30
CA ARG A 625 2.24 -19.07 -14.03
C ARG A 625 1.46 -18.57 -15.26
N PRO A 626 1.97 -17.65 -16.10
CA PRO A 626 1.24 -17.21 -17.30
C PRO A 626 0.93 -18.36 -18.27
N LEU A 627 1.86 -19.32 -18.42
CA LEU A 627 1.67 -20.50 -19.27
C LEU A 627 0.58 -21.43 -18.71
N LEU A 628 0.62 -21.70 -17.41
CA LEU A 628 -0.36 -22.53 -16.72
C LEU A 628 -1.78 -21.94 -16.81
N LEU A 629 -1.91 -20.63 -16.59
CA LEU A 629 -3.20 -19.94 -16.64
C LEU A 629 -3.78 -19.89 -18.05
N ARG A 630 -2.92 -19.65 -19.06
CA ARG A 630 -3.33 -19.69 -20.46
C ARG A 630 -3.82 -21.08 -20.85
N TRP A 631 -3.13 -22.14 -20.40
CA TRP A 631 -3.54 -23.52 -20.65
C TRP A 631 -4.88 -23.86 -19.99
N LEU A 632 -5.07 -23.50 -18.72
CA LEU A 632 -6.35 -23.66 -18.02
C LEU A 632 -7.49 -22.95 -18.79
N LYS A 633 -7.28 -21.70 -19.19
CA LYS A 633 -8.25 -20.91 -19.96
C LYS A 633 -8.61 -21.55 -21.30
N MET A 634 -7.63 -22.11 -22.02
CA MET A 634 -7.89 -22.85 -23.27
C MET A 634 -8.79 -24.07 -23.03
N LYS A 635 -8.52 -24.85 -21.98
CA LYS A 635 -9.29 -26.05 -21.63
C LYS A 635 -10.71 -25.72 -21.13
N CYS A 636 -10.90 -24.57 -20.48
CA CYS A 636 -12.21 -24.12 -19.99
C CYS A 636 -13.14 -23.56 -21.09
N HIS A 637 -12.62 -23.07 -22.22
CA HIS A 637 -13.41 -22.38 -23.26
C HIS A 637 -13.75 -23.20 -24.52
N THR A 638 -13.29 -24.45 -24.66
CA THR A 638 -13.58 -25.28 -25.83
C THR A 638 -14.97 -25.91 -25.80
N THR A 639 -15.93 -25.28 -26.46
CA THR A 639 -17.22 -25.90 -26.80
C THR A 639 -17.34 -26.40 -28.24
N LEU A 640 -16.56 -25.99 -29.25
CA LEU A 640 -16.92 -26.30 -30.65
C LEU A 640 -15.83 -26.50 -31.72
N GLU A 641 -14.52 -26.53 -31.43
CA GLU A 641 -13.50 -26.87 -32.47
C GLU A 641 -12.41 -27.82 -31.93
N PRO A 642 -11.82 -28.68 -32.78
CA PRO A 642 -10.71 -29.55 -32.39
C PRO A 642 -9.53 -28.67 -31.98
N VAL A 643 -9.12 -28.79 -30.71
CA VAL A 643 -7.94 -28.11 -30.18
C VAL A 643 -6.73 -28.56 -30.99
N ALA A 644 -6.03 -27.61 -31.61
CA ALA A 644 -4.72 -27.87 -32.21
C ALA A 644 -3.84 -28.58 -31.18
N GLU A 645 -3.13 -29.64 -31.58
CA GLU A 645 -2.28 -30.43 -30.68
C GLU A 645 -1.45 -29.52 -29.77
N ASP A 646 -1.56 -29.74 -28.46
CA ASP A 646 -0.80 -29.03 -27.45
C ASP A 646 0.70 -29.15 -27.79
N PRO A 647 1.40 -28.03 -28.09
CA PRO A 647 2.78 -28.10 -28.54
C PRO A 647 3.61 -28.89 -27.51
N SER A 648 4.30 -29.94 -27.96
CA SER A 648 5.07 -30.86 -27.09
C SER A 648 5.97 -30.11 -26.08
N ALA A 649 6.55 -28.98 -26.50
CA ALA A 649 7.37 -28.11 -25.65
C ALA A 649 6.61 -27.39 -24.52
N GLU A 650 5.37 -26.96 -24.73
CA GLU A 650 4.56 -26.33 -23.69
C GLU A 650 4.08 -27.36 -22.67
N ARG A 651 3.67 -28.55 -23.12
CA ARG A 651 3.33 -29.67 -22.25
C ARG A 651 4.51 -30.05 -21.35
N GLN A 652 5.70 -30.20 -21.93
CA GLN A 652 6.91 -30.51 -21.18
C GLN A 652 7.22 -29.44 -20.12
N CYS A 653 7.11 -28.16 -20.48
CA CYS A 653 7.36 -27.06 -19.55
C CYS A 653 6.36 -27.03 -18.37
N ARG A 654 5.10 -27.42 -18.58
CA ARG A 654 4.09 -27.55 -17.51
C ARG A 654 4.39 -28.72 -16.57
N LEU A 655 4.76 -29.89 -17.12
CA LEU A 655 5.15 -31.06 -16.33
C LEU A 655 6.40 -30.80 -15.49
N GLU A 656 7.41 -30.12 -16.03
CA GLU A 656 8.56 -29.66 -15.27
C GLU A 656 8.15 -28.74 -14.12
N GLY A 657 7.20 -27.83 -14.36
CA GLY A 657 6.67 -26.95 -13.32
C GLY A 657 5.92 -27.71 -12.22
N LEU A 658 5.13 -28.71 -12.59
CA LEU A 658 4.44 -29.58 -11.64
C LEU A 658 5.43 -30.35 -10.77
N GLN A 659 6.44 -30.97 -11.37
CA GLN A 659 7.48 -31.68 -10.62
C GLN A 659 8.25 -30.74 -9.69
N PHE A 660 8.56 -29.52 -10.16
CA PHE A 660 9.24 -28.52 -9.34
C PHE A 660 8.38 -28.04 -8.16
N ALA A 661 7.07 -27.87 -8.36
CA ALA A 661 6.10 -27.55 -7.32
C ALA A 661 6.03 -28.65 -6.26
N ARG A 662 5.94 -29.93 -6.67
CA ARG A 662 5.94 -31.08 -5.76
C ARG A 662 7.17 -31.14 -4.87
N VAL A 663 8.36 -30.98 -5.45
CA VAL A 663 9.60 -30.93 -4.66
C VAL A 663 9.59 -29.73 -3.68
N THR A 664 9.00 -28.60 -4.08
CA THR A 664 8.83 -27.44 -3.18
C THR A 664 7.91 -27.77 -2.00
N ILE A 665 6.79 -28.45 -2.24
CA ILE A 665 5.85 -28.89 -1.21
C ILE A 665 6.55 -29.84 -0.22
N GLY A 666 7.32 -30.82 -0.72
CA GLY A 666 8.09 -31.73 0.12
C GLY A 666 9.10 -31.01 1.02
N ILE A 667 9.88 -30.08 0.47
CA ILE A 667 10.83 -29.26 1.24
C ILE A 667 10.12 -28.44 2.33
N ILE A 668 8.97 -27.84 2.02
CA ILE A 668 8.21 -27.06 3.00
C ILE A 668 7.60 -27.98 4.07
N ALA A 669 7.13 -29.16 3.68
CA ALA A 669 6.64 -30.17 4.62
C ALA A 669 7.74 -30.56 5.61
N ASP A 670 8.95 -30.85 5.13
CA ASP A 670 10.10 -31.20 5.98
C ASP A 670 10.45 -30.06 6.95
N LEU A 671 10.43 -28.80 6.48
CA LEU A 671 10.67 -27.62 7.32
C LEU A 671 9.63 -27.47 8.44
N ILE A 672 8.35 -27.66 8.13
CA ILE A 672 7.26 -27.54 9.11
C ILE A 672 7.27 -28.72 10.09
N MET A 673 7.41 -29.95 9.60
CA MET A 673 7.46 -31.16 10.42
C MET A 673 8.66 -31.15 11.36
N SER A 674 9.81 -30.67 10.89
CA SER A 674 11.02 -30.52 11.70
C SER A 674 11.02 -29.28 12.60
N ARG A 675 9.92 -28.50 12.61
CA ARG A 675 9.78 -27.23 13.36
C ARG A 675 10.91 -26.22 13.08
N GLN A 676 11.45 -26.22 11.85
CA GLN A 676 12.49 -25.28 11.41
C GLN A 676 11.89 -23.97 10.87
N TYR A 677 11.00 -23.37 11.65
CA TYR A 677 10.39 -22.06 11.37
C TYR A 677 10.23 -21.25 12.66
N SER A 678 10.08 -19.93 12.50
CA SER A 678 9.81 -19.00 13.60
C SER A 678 8.58 -18.16 13.27
N ALA A 679 8.08 -17.39 14.23
CA ALA A 679 7.02 -16.39 13.98
C ALA A 679 7.40 -15.41 12.85
N LEU A 680 8.70 -15.19 12.66
CA LEU A 680 9.24 -14.31 11.62
C LEU A 680 9.16 -14.93 10.21
N THR A 681 9.36 -16.24 10.09
CA THR A 681 9.48 -16.95 8.80
C THR A 681 8.21 -17.71 8.39
N LEU A 682 7.37 -18.11 9.34
CA LEU A 682 6.18 -18.94 9.09
C LEU A 682 5.21 -18.34 8.05
N PRO A 683 4.84 -17.04 8.09
CA PRO A 683 3.95 -16.47 7.08
C PRO A 683 4.51 -16.60 5.66
N PHE A 684 5.84 -16.48 5.52
CA PHE A 684 6.51 -16.64 4.23
C PHE A 684 6.56 -18.12 3.78
N VAL A 685 6.76 -19.05 4.71
CA VAL A 685 6.69 -20.49 4.42
C VAL A 685 5.29 -20.87 3.91
N LEU A 686 4.23 -20.38 4.57
CA LEU A 686 2.84 -20.60 4.15
C LEU A 686 2.55 -19.96 2.78
N TYR A 687 3.07 -18.76 2.53
CA TYR A 687 2.98 -18.10 1.22
C TYR A 687 3.62 -18.96 0.11
N SER A 688 4.84 -19.46 0.32
CA SER A 688 5.51 -20.33 -0.64
C SER A 688 4.77 -21.66 -0.83
N LEU A 689 4.15 -22.20 0.22
CA LEU A 689 3.35 -23.42 0.16
C LEU A 689 2.11 -23.24 -0.72
N LEU A 690 1.37 -22.15 -0.52
CA LEU A 690 0.22 -21.79 -1.36
C LEU A 690 0.64 -21.65 -2.83
N HIS A 691 1.74 -20.94 -3.09
CA HIS A 691 2.24 -20.75 -4.45
C HIS A 691 2.64 -22.06 -5.13
N ALA A 692 3.20 -23.01 -4.39
CA ALA A 692 3.51 -24.34 -4.90
C ALA A 692 2.25 -25.16 -5.16
N LEU A 693 1.27 -25.14 -4.24
CA LEU A 693 0.02 -25.90 -4.36
C LEU A 693 -0.89 -25.43 -5.51
N LEU A 694 -0.82 -24.16 -5.91
CA LEU A 694 -1.58 -23.66 -7.07
C LEU A 694 -1.25 -24.41 -8.36
N VAL A 695 -0.03 -24.92 -8.52
CA VAL A 695 0.37 -25.66 -9.73
C VAL A 695 -0.37 -26.99 -9.89
N PRO A 696 -0.34 -27.94 -8.92
CA PRO A 696 -1.14 -29.15 -8.99
C PRO A 696 -2.65 -28.85 -9.01
N ALA A 697 -3.11 -27.78 -8.36
CA ALA A 697 -4.51 -27.35 -8.44
C ALA A 697 -4.94 -27.03 -9.89
N ILE A 698 -4.12 -26.26 -10.61
CA ILE A 698 -4.37 -25.93 -12.02
C ILE A 698 -4.33 -27.19 -12.90
N HIS A 699 -3.41 -28.12 -12.65
CA HIS A 699 -3.33 -29.38 -13.41
C HIS A 699 -4.58 -30.24 -13.22
N LEU A 700 -5.02 -30.44 -11.97
CA LEU A 700 -6.26 -31.15 -11.65
C LEU A 700 -7.48 -30.54 -12.33
N LYS A 701 -7.52 -29.20 -12.44
CA LYS A 701 -8.65 -28.47 -13.01
C LYS A 701 -8.66 -28.44 -14.52
N ALA A 702 -7.50 -28.29 -15.15
CA ALA A 702 -7.38 -28.24 -16.60
C ALA A 702 -7.52 -29.63 -17.25
N ASP A 703 -7.10 -30.69 -16.55
CA ASP A 703 -7.18 -32.07 -17.05
C ASP A 703 -7.34 -33.10 -15.92
N PRO A 704 -8.56 -33.29 -15.38
CA PRO A 704 -8.83 -34.22 -14.29
C PRO A 704 -8.49 -35.68 -14.62
N SER A 705 -8.56 -36.05 -15.91
CA SER A 705 -8.32 -37.42 -16.40
C SER A 705 -6.84 -37.74 -16.65
N SER A 706 -5.94 -36.79 -16.37
CA SER A 706 -4.50 -36.99 -16.53
C SER A 706 -3.95 -38.04 -15.54
N LEU A 707 -2.89 -38.75 -15.94
CA LEU A 707 -2.20 -39.71 -15.07
C LEU A 707 -1.60 -39.03 -13.82
N GLU A 708 -1.28 -37.74 -13.96
CA GLU A 708 -0.69 -36.90 -12.92
C GLU A 708 -1.71 -36.49 -11.84
N SER A 709 -3.02 -36.59 -12.11
CA SER A 709 -4.08 -36.19 -11.16
C SER A 709 -3.99 -36.91 -9.81
N ILE A 710 -3.65 -38.21 -9.79
CA ILE A 710 -3.49 -38.98 -8.54
C ILE A 710 -2.36 -38.38 -7.69
N SER A 711 -1.23 -38.09 -8.33
CA SER A 711 -0.08 -37.50 -7.65
C SER A 711 -0.36 -36.06 -7.18
N CYS A 712 -1.19 -35.31 -7.90
CA CYS A 712 -1.64 -33.99 -7.46
C CYS A 712 -2.52 -34.09 -6.21
N LEU A 713 -3.45 -35.05 -6.13
CA LEU A 713 -4.25 -35.26 -4.91
C LEU A 713 -3.41 -35.62 -3.69
N GLN A 714 -2.32 -36.39 -3.88
CA GLN A 714 -1.35 -36.68 -2.82
C GLN A 714 -0.62 -35.41 -2.35
N ASP A 715 -0.32 -34.47 -3.27
CA ASP A 715 0.26 -33.18 -2.91
C ASP A 715 -0.69 -32.38 -2.00
N PHE A 716 -2.00 -32.38 -2.28
CA PHE A 716 -3.03 -31.74 -1.44
C PHE A 716 -3.12 -32.38 -0.05
N GLU A 717 -3.11 -33.72 0.03
CA GLU A 717 -3.14 -34.42 1.32
C GLU A 717 -1.87 -34.13 2.14
N THR A 718 -0.71 -34.08 1.48
CA THR A 718 0.54 -33.69 2.14
C THR A 718 0.43 -32.28 2.74
N VAL A 719 -0.11 -31.32 1.98
CA VAL A 719 -0.33 -29.95 2.50
C VAL A 719 -1.32 -29.95 3.67
N ARG A 720 -2.39 -30.74 3.61
CA ARG A 720 -3.35 -30.87 4.72
C ARG A 720 -2.67 -31.33 6.00
N GLN A 721 -1.91 -32.42 5.94
CA GLN A 721 -1.17 -32.96 7.08
C GLN A 721 -0.19 -31.94 7.66
N VAL A 722 0.48 -31.19 6.78
CA VAL A 722 1.40 -30.11 7.18
C VAL A 722 0.72 -28.98 7.93
N LEU A 723 -0.43 -28.52 7.45
CA LEU A 723 -1.17 -27.43 8.07
C LEU A 723 -1.79 -27.84 9.43
N LEU A 724 -2.21 -29.10 9.59
CA LEU A 724 -2.76 -29.63 10.85
C LEU A 724 -1.73 -29.68 12.00
N VAL A 725 -0.43 -29.73 11.68
CA VAL A 725 0.65 -29.76 12.68
C VAL A 725 1.00 -28.35 13.21
N ILE A 726 0.55 -27.29 12.54
CA ILE A 726 0.80 -25.91 12.97
C ILE A 726 -0.15 -25.57 14.11
N PRO A 727 0.35 -25.20 15.31
CA PRO A 727 -0.51 -24.84 16.44
C PRO A 727 -1.41 -23.64 16.11
N VAL A 728 -2.70 -23.74 16.42
CA VAL A 728 -3.73 -22.70 16.12
C VAL A 728 -3.41 -21.38 16.84
N ASP A 729 -2.78 -21.45 18.01
CA ASP A 729 -2.30 -20.32 18.81
C ASP A 729 -1.11 -19.57 18.16
N LYS A 730 -0.46 -20.16 17.15
CA LYS A 730 0.73 -19.58 16.50
C LYS A 730 0.44 -18.90 15.17
N ASP A 731 -0.58 -19.31 14.42
CA ASP A 731 -0.92 -18.64 13.16
C ASP A 731 -2.36 -18.97 12.67
N ALA A 732 -3.26 -17.99 12.73
CA ALA A 732 -4.62 -18.09 12.20
C ALA A 732 -4.65 -18.28 10.65
N LEU A 733 -3.55 -17.99 9.95
CA LEU A 733 -3.42 -18.20 8.51
C LEU A 733 -3.42 -19.69 8.15
N ALA A 734 -2.89 -20.57 9.01
CA ALA A 734 -2.88 -22.00 8.76
C ALA A 734 -4.31 -22.58 8.72
N SER A 735 -5.16 -22.16 9.66
CA SER A 735 -6.59 -22.54 9.68
C SER A 735 -7.36 -21.96 8.49
N SER A 736 -7.07 -20.72 8.11
CA SER A 736 -7.66 -20.09 6.92
C SER A 736 -7.24 -20.81 5.64
N PHE A 737 -5.98 -21.25 5.56
CA PHE A 737 -5.47 -21.99 4.42
C PHE A 737 -6.07 -23.40 4.35
N LEU A 738 -6.31 -24.07 5.48
CA LEU A 738 -7.09 -25.32 5.51
C LEU A 738 -8.50 -25.12 4.94
N THR A 739 -9.19 -24.03 5.30
CA THR A 739 -10.51 -23.73 4.73
C THR A 739 -10.45 -23.52 3.22
N VAL A 740 -9.43 -22.84 2.71
CA VAL A 740 -9.21 -22.67 1.26
C VAL A 740 -8.90 -24.01 0.59
N LEU A 741 -8.08 -24.85 1.22
CA LEU A 741 -7.73 -26.19 0.76
C LEU A 741 -8.98 -27.07 0.63
N ASP A 742 -9.86 -27.06 1.64
CA ASP A 742 -11.09 -27.84 1.66
C ASP A 742 -12.06 -27.39 0.55
N ARG A 743 -12.13 -26.08 0.28
CA ARG A 743 -12.90 -25.55 -0.87
C ARG A 743 -12.31 -25.94 -2.22
N LEU A 744 -10.97 -26.06 -2.32
CA LEU A 744 -10.31 -26.54 -3.54
C LEU A 744 -10.45 -28.06 -3.73
N CYS A 745 -10.58 -28.82 -2.62
CA CYS A 745 -10.75 -30.27 -2.60
C CYS A 745 -12.21 -30.74 -2.67
N SER A 746 -13.21 -29.88 -2.46
CA SER A 746 -14.65 -30.25 -2.48
C SER A 746 -15.13 -30.84 -3.82
N PHE A 747 -14.30 -30.78 -4.86
CA PHE A 747 -14.51 -31.47 -6.13
C PHE A 747 -14.27 -33.00 -6.07
N ALA A 748 -13.70 -33.54 -4.98
CA ALA A 748 -13.24 -34.93 -4.90
C ALA A 748 -14.12 -35.88 -4.05
N ASN A 749 -15.08 -35.39 -3.23
CA ASN A 749 -16.03 -36.24 -2.50
C ASN A 749 -17.17 -35.44 -1.84
N PRO A 750 -18.42 -35.47 -2.36
CA PRO A 750 -19.56 -34.76 -1.78
C PRO A 750 -20.06 -35.32 -0.43
N ASP A 751 -19.86 -36.62 -0.17
CA ASP A 751 -20.57 -37.35 0.90
C ASP A 751 -19.90 -37.33 2.29
N LYS A 752 -18.78 -36.62 2.47
CA LYS A 752 -18.01 -36.65 3.73
C LYS A 752 -18.22 -35.45 4.66
N LEU A 753 -19.01 -34.44 4.28
CA LEU A 753 -19.20 -33.25 5.11
C LEU A 753 -20.15 -33.43 6.30
N ASP A 754 -21.03 -34.44 6.27
CA ASP A 754 -22.07 -34.60 7.32
C ASP A 754 -21.57 -35.27 8.62
N ALA A 755 -20.34 -35.78 8.64
CA ALA A 755 -19.86 -36.62 9.76
C ALA A 755 -18.89 -35.94 10.74
N GLU A 756 -18.14 -34.88 10.34
CA GLU A 756 -17.00 -34.38 11.15
C GLU A 756 -17.14 -32.94 11.68
N VAL A 757 -18.20 -32.20 11.34
CA VAL A 757 -18.36 -30.78 11.77
C VAL A 757 -19.02 -30.63 13.16
N ASN A 758 -19.45 -31.71 13.82
CA ASN A 758 -20.20 -31.65 15.07
C ASN A 758 -19.39 -31.46 16.37
N HIS A 759 -18.11 -31.07 16.30
CA HIS A 759 -17.32 -30.78 17.49
C HIS A 759 -16.57 -29.45 17.38
N THR A 760 -17.24 -28.34 17.69
CA THR A 760 -16.67 -27.23 18.47
C THR A 760 -17.76 -26.22 18.83
N ASN A 761 -17.80 -25.84 20.12
CA ASN A 761 -18.84 -25.07 20.79
C ASN A 761 -18.85 -23.59 20.28
N PRO A 762 -19.99 -22.99 19.89
CA PRO A 762 -20.02 -21.65 19.27
C PRO A 762 -19.80 -20.45 20.22
N GLU A 763 -19.71 -20.63 21.54
CA GLU A 763 -19.94 -19.53 22.50
C GLU A 763 -18.71 -18.99 23.26
N THR A 764 -17.47 -19.22 22.82
CA THR A 764 -16.28 -18.79 23.61
C THR A 764 -15.31 -17.78 22.97
N TYR A 765 -15.64 -17.12 21.86
CA TYR A 765 -14.73 -16.11 21.27
C TYR A 765 -15.22 -14.67 21.44
N SER A 766 -14.53 -13.92 22.31
CA SER A 766 -14.75 -12.49 22.57
C SER A 766 -14.22 -11.62 21.42
N PRO A 767 -14.88 -10.50 21.06
CA PRO A 767 -14.70 -9.79 19.77
C PRO A 767 -13.51 -8.82 19.73
N TYR A 768 -12.40 -9.10 20.42
CA TYR A 768 -11.20 -8.27 20.33
C TYR A 768 -10.08 -8.95 19.54
N ASN A 769 -9.93 -8.43 18.31
CA ASN A 769 -8.73 -8.36 17.48
C ASN A 769 -8.28 -9.61 16.70
N PHE A 770 -9.06 -9.99 15.70
CA PHE A 770 -8.57 -10.04 14.31
C PHE A 770 -9.74 -9.69 13.39
N GLN A 771 -9.80 -8.44 12.93
CA GLN A 771 -10.62 -8.11 11.76
C GLN A 771 -10.01 -8.86 10.58
N LEU A 772 -10.71 -9.89 10.12
CA LEU A 772 -10.50 -10.54 8.82
C LEU A 772 -10.78 -9.51 7.71
N LEU A 773 -9.81 -8.62 7.47
CA LEU A 773 -9.79 -7.79 6.27
C LEU A 773 -9.03 -8.54 5.19
N SER A 774 -9.84 -9.09 4.30
CA SER A 774 -9.52 -9.65 3.00
C SER A 774 -8.36 -8.93 2.30
N SER A 775 -7.18 -9.54 2.30
CA SER A 775 -6.11 -9.17 1.37
C SER A 775 -5.46 -10.45 0.83
N ASN A 776 -6.16 -11.07 -0.13
CA ASN A 776 -5.61 -12.13 -0.98
C ASN A 776 -4.82 -11.46 -2.11
N ILE A 777 -3.52 -11.78 -2.21
CA ILE A 777 -2.53 -10.96 -2.91
C ILE A 777 -1.88 -11.59 -4.13
N PHE A 778 -2.17 -12.87 -4.45
CA PHE A 778 -2.30 -13.35 -5.84
C PHE A 778 -3.29 -14.52 -5.89
N GLY A 779 -4.50 -14.20 -6.37
CA GLY A 779 -5.55 -15.16 -6.72
C GLY A 779 -6.69 -14.53 -7.53
N ASN A 780 -6.56 -13.29 -8.02
CA ASN A 780 -7.72 -12.53 -8.48
C ASN A 780 -8.23 -12.93 -9.88
N GLU A 781 -7.36 -13.43 -10.77
CA GLU A 781 -7.80 -14.09 -12.00
C GLU A 781 -7.85 -15.62 -11.85
N GLU A 782 -6.99 -16.19 -10.99
CA GLU A 782 -6.92 -17.63 -10.74
C GLU A 782 -8.21 -18.16 -10.12
N MET A 783 -8.72 -17.50 -9.07
CA MET A 783 -10.03 -17.82 -8.51
C MET A 783 -11.10 -17.62 -9.56
N LYS A 784 -11.16 -16.46 -10.25
CA LYS A 784 -12.13 -16.18 -11.33
C LYS A 784 -12.13 -17.19 -12.50
N VAL A 785 -10.98 -17.77 -12.84
CA VAL A 785 -10.83 -18.78 -13.91
C VAL A 785 -11.21 -20.18 -13.39
N LEU A 786 -10.77 -20.55 -12.18
CA LEU A 786 -11.19 -21.78 -11.48
C LEU A 786 -12.72 -21.82 -11.25
N GLU A 787 -13.30 -20.64 -11.11
CA GLU A 787 -14.71 -20.32 -10.93
C GLU A 787 -15.53 -20.50 -12.24
N SER A 788 -15.09 -19.91 -13.37
CA SER A 788 -15.78 -20.05 -14.67
C SER A 788 -15.86 -21.49 -15.23
N ALA A 789 -15.08 -22.41 -14.66
CA ALA A 789 -15.06 -23.83 -14.99
C ALA A 789 -16.14 -24.66 -14.24
N ALA A 790 -16.92 -24.03 -13.34
CA ALA A 790 -17.94 -24.69 -12.56
C ALA A 790 -19.24 -24.95 -13.35
N SER A 791 -19.40 -26.21 -13.74
CA SER A 791 -20.67 -26.91 -14.07
C SER A 791 -21.35 -26.61 -15.42
N LYS A 792 -21.07 -27.51 -16.39
CA LYS A 792 -22.13 -28.15 -17.20
C LYS A 792 -21.84 -29.64 -17.39
N ARG A 793 -21.93 -30.42 -16.31
CA ARG A 793 -22.42 -31.82 -16.28
C ARG A 793 -22.32 -32.40 -14.87
N PRO A 794 -23.39 -33.00 -14.32
CA PRO A 794 -23.24 -34.00 -13.28
C PRO A 794 -22.78 -35.28 -13.98
N LEU A 795 -21.52 -35.68 -13.80
CA LEU A 795 -21.11 -37.05 -14.09
C LEU A 795 -21.12 -37.79 -12.77
N ALA A 796 -22.21 -38.51 -12.53
CA ALA A 796 -22.23 -39.60 -11.57
C ALA A 796 -21.16 -40.62 -12.00
N VAL A 797 -20.01 -40.63 -11.30
CA VAL A 797 -19.01 -41.68 -11.48
C VAL A 797 -19.53 -42.89 -10.71
N ASN A 798 -20.11 -43.84 -11.44
CA ASN A 798 -20.54 -45.11 -10.88
C ASN A 798 -19.32 -46.02 -10.69
N PHE A 799 -18.91 -46.25 -9.44
CA PHE A 799 -17.80 -47.13 -9.07
C PHE A 799 -18.15 -48.64 -9.15
N SER A 800 -19.33 -49.04 -9.64
CA SER A 800 -19.76 -50.45 -9.63
C SER A 800 -19.15 -51.33 -10.73
N GLU A 801 -18.45 -50.79 -11.73
CA GLU A 801 -17.85 -51.58 -12.81
C GLU A 801 -16.35 -51.89 -12.62
N TRP A 802 -15.71 -51.39 -11.57
CA TRP A 802 -14.27 -51.62 -11.28
C TRP A 802 -14.02 -52.66 -10.15
N LEU A 803 -15.07 -53.40 -9.75
CA LEU A 803 -15.03 -54.46 -8.73
C LEU A 803 -15.50 -55.84 -9.24
N GLN A 804 -15.24 -56.14 -10.51
CA GLN A 804 -15.06 -57.52 -11.04
C GLN A 804 -13.67 -57.63 -11.63
#